data_AF-A0A2E0K1Z9-F1
#
_entry.id   AF-A0A2E0K1Z9-F1
#
_cell.length_a   1.000
_cell.length_b   1.000
_cell.length_c   1.000
_cell.angle_alpha   90.00
_cell.angle_beta   90.00
_cell.angle_gamma   90.00
#
_symmetry.space_group_name_H-M   'P 1'
#
loop_
_entity.id
_entity.type
_entity.pdbx_description
1 polymer ?
#
loop_
_entity_poly.entity_id
_entity_poly.type
_entity_poly.pdbx_seq_one_letter_code
_entity_poly.pdbx_strand_id
1 'polypeptide(L)'
;MKVKPRHILSYWNKLVVHAFLVVFIITAGACDFDIPDKFEMPTWYLDLKIPLVQTRYQMADISDSTSGIFLTDDSLGFKIIQEGEMPATALPEFAPVPIGLSQAVSSGEIPGISLDIELPGISIDQRIDVVIYDASFYQDTAKLCTLVTLPDTSVFPPTTFDSLICFIDSTTGDTIGRPFSFPTDSVRHMTANNYNTFIVALFDSVMGILSSALDTTIDLGLSSIPLPEDPPIIASVDTLIIGYHPSNSIYRTFFSNNNIPTDVQNVYSRMVAGNSNLILTDTLANHSEMPTISTGQIYADTTDLSGKGLVSYLKLATNMSLEPASDIVTIPPGSLYVDFKLTFQMAGIDSIDVTTNNYSMSDGIEMPSMELPEMDMSEQGISRMEIYRNVLATVADLGYESNQNKLIISDLRNTLPFDMNFLMDFQNFSPTQGGDSVKINKVLKQEDGAYAKTFDMKGYTLQSIAGDSDNDGWPDSAFSSFDLVFDIAIPEQKASIPLDGSPLGEFTMNMVLDELMFSEIGANIYMQMPADPTEQEFPPGFTGAIPTEAMIEIIFKNQIGLPIQMLMEFKGYNSLGELTYVPVNIDTMGIPLTNESSDTAMTVIALNKLGTTISIYESVEDSLPSFTKTEGPCDTCSTIIDLLASNPV
;
A
#
# COMPACT_ATOMS: atom_id res chain seq x y z
N MET A 1 58.70 4.99 1.42
CA MET A 1 60.01 5.66 1.42
C MET A 1 60.60 5.53 2.82
N LYS A 2 61.79 4.92 2.90
CA LYS A 2 62.85 5.05 3.92
C LYS A 2 62.58 4.93 5.44
N VAL A 3 63.19 3.86 5.98
CA VAL A 3 64.27 3.84 7.01
C VAL A 3 63.95 4.27 8.47
N LYS A 4 64.10 3.27 9.38
CA LYS A 4 64.32 3.36 10.84
C LYS A 4 65.42 4.37 11.23
N PRO A 5 65.48 4.89 12.46
CA PRO A 5 66.45 4.31 13.43
C PRO A 5 66.06 4.47 14.93
N ARG A 6 66.28 3.46 15.77
CA ARG A 6 67.39 3.23 16.74
C ARG A 6 67.28 3.89 18.13
N HIS A 7 67.31 3.00 19.14
CA HIS A 7 68.10 2.97 20.39
C HIS A 7 68.10 4.16 21.37
N ILE A 8 67.92 3.84 22.66
CA ILE A 8 68.86 4.00 23.80
C ILE A 8 68.24 3.21 24.99
N LEU A 9 68.85 2.16 25.59
CA LEU A 9 70.05 2.00 26.43
C LEU A 9 69.90 2.50 27.88
N SER A 10 70.47 1.71 28.82
CA SER A 10 70.96 2.08 30.17
C SER A 10 70.04 1.64 31.34
N TYR A 11 70.45 0.91 32.41
CA TYR A 11 71.71 0.28 32.86
C TYR A 11 71.55 -0.16 34.36
N TRP A 12 72.61 -0.80 34.91
CA TRP A 12 73.08 -0.82 36.33
C TRP A 12 72.39 -1.81 37.32
N ASN A 13 73.07 -2.63 38.15
CA ASN A 13 74.49 -3.05 38.24
C ASN A 13 74.73 -4.17 39.30
N LYS A 14 75.76 -5.01 39.06
CA LYS A 14 76.84 -5.56 39.95
C LYS A 14 76.60 -6.41 41.22
N LEU A 15 77.34 -7.54 41.32
CA LEU A 15 78.50 -7.76 42.24
C LEU A 15 79.28 -9.08 41.93
N VAL A 16 80.56 -9.03 41.46
CA VAL A 16 81.86 -9.42 42.13
C VAL A 16 82.15 -10.95 42.16
N VAL A 17 83.13 -11.56 41.46
CA VAL A 17 84.63 -11.46 41.33
C VAL A 17 85.43 -11.92 42.55
N HIS A 18 86.23 -13.01 42.39
CA HIS A 18 87.57 -13.28 42.96
C HIS A 18 88.23 -14.34 42.04
N ALA A 19 89.25 -14.06 41.23
CA ALA A 19 90.65 -13.69 41.52
C ALA A 19 91.48 -14.84 42.15
N PHE A 20 92.21 -15.58 41.31
CA PHE A 20 93.55 -16.07 41.65
C PHE A 20 94.48 -15.97 40.44
N LEU A 21 95.39 -15.02 40.57
CA LEU A 21 96.40 -14.56 39.64
C LEU A 21 97.69 -15.35 39.91
N VAL A 22 98.41 -15.71 38.85
CA VAL A 22 99.88 -15.66 38.79
C VAL A 22 100.67 -16.65 39.65
N VAL A 23 101.10 -17.73 38.99
CA VAL A 23 102.50 -18.17 39.02
C VAL A 23 102.87 -18.61 37.60
N PHE A 24 103.95 -18.01 37.07
CA PHE A 24 104.78 -18.53 35.97
C PHE A 24 104.33 -18.37 34.51
N ILE A 25 104.52 -17.14 34.05
CA ILE A 25 104.97 -16.82 32.69
C ILE A 25 106.49 -17.15 32.59
N ILE A 26 106.87 -17.78 31.46
CA ILE A 26 108.21 -17.97 30.85
C ILE A 26 109.08 -19.15 31.31
N THR A 27 109.08 -20.22 30.49
CA THR A 27 110.32 -20.74 29.86
C THR A 27 110.01 -21.13 28.41
N ALA A 28 110.72 -20.48 27.49
CA ALA A 28 110.62 -20.60 26.04
C ALA A 28 111.35 -21.82 25.48
N GLY A 29 111.05 -22.18 24.22
CA GLY A 29 111.87 -23.07 23.40
C GLY A 29 111.18 -23.52 22.11
N ALA A 30 111.38 -22.74 21.04
CA ALA A 30 110.85 -22.96 19.70
C ALA A 30 111.43 -24.18 18.98
N CYS A 31 110.68 -24.75 18.03
CA CYS A 31 111.23 -25.31 16.79
C CYS A 31 110.27 -25.01 15.62
N ASP A 32 110.88 -24.38 14.62
CA ASP A 32 110.43 -23.97 13.29
C ASP A 32 110.31 -25.19 12.34
N PHE A 33 109.46 -25.08 11.30
CA PHE A 33 109.74 -25.41 9.89
C PHE A 33 108.42 -25.61 9.08
N ASP A 34 108.18 -24.68 8.16
CA ASP A 34 107.46 -24.87 6.89
C ASP A 34 108.18 -25.91 6.01
N ILE A 35 107.68 -26.56 4.94
CA ILE A 35 106.44 -26.98 4.22
C ILE A 35 107.07 -27.72 3.00
N PRO A 36 106.60 -28.90 2.50
CA PRO A 36 105.97 -28.85 1.18
C PRO A 36 104.96 -29.94 0.78
N ASP A 37 104.06 -29.48 -0.08
CA ASP A 37 103.55 -30.06 -1.32
C ASP A 37 102.72 -31.36 -1.32
N LYS A 38 101.44 -31.09 -1.64
CA LYS A 38 100.43 -31.93 -2.28
C LYS A 38 99.72 -32.93 -1.37
N PHE A 39 98.79 -32.41 -0.57
CA PHE A 39 97.79 -33.25 0.08
C PHE A 39 96.63 -33.53 -0.87
N GLU A 40 96.63 -34.72 -1.45
CA GLU A 40 95.50 -35.29 -2.18
C GLU A 40 94.31 -35.47 -1.24
N MET A 41 93.10 -35.18 -1.74
CA MET A 41 91.87 -35.28 -0.96
C MET A 41 91.77 -36.67 -0.33
N PRO A 42 91.63 -36.80 1.00
CA PRO A 42 91.44 -38.10 1.61
C PRO A 42 90.07 -38.63 1.17
N THR A 43 90.08 -39.68 0.34
CA THR A 43 88.95 -40.55 0.10
C THR A 43 88.64 -41.30 1.39
N TRP A 44 87.63 -40.85 2.11
CA TRP A 44 87.07 -41.64 3.20
C TRP A 44 86.06 -42.61 2.57
N TYR A 45 86.44 -43.88 2.49
CA TYR A 45 85.47 -44.96 2.46
C TYR A 45 84.82 -45.02 3.84
N LEU A 46 83.78 -44.22 4.03
CA LEU A 46 82.87 -44.46 5.13
C LEU A 46 82.05 -45.68 4.71
N ASP A 47 82.36 -46.81 5.33
CA ASP A 47 81.52 -47.99 5.31
C ASP A 47 80.22 -47.60 6.04
N LEU A 48 79.30 -46.94 5.31
CA LEU A 48 77.92 -46.78 5.70
C LEU A 48 77.35 -48.19 5.69
N LYS A 49 77.60 -48.93 6.77
CA LYS A 49 76.66 -49.91 7.28
C LYS A 49 75.42 -49.12 7.67
N ILE A 50 74.66 -48.69 6.67
CA ILE A 50 73.21 -48.65 6.80
C ILE A 50 72.89 -50.06 7.27
N PRO A 51 72.41 -50.27 8.51
CA PRO A 51 71.75 -51.53 8.75
C PRO A 51 70.58 -51.49 7.78
N LEU A 52 70.71 -52.22 6.68
CA LEU A 52 69.56 -52.89 6.10
C LEU A 52 69.08 -53.76 7.25
N VAL A 53 68.22 -53.19 8.09
CA VAL A 53 67.45 -53.95 9.06
C VAL A 53 66.51 -54.76 8.19
N GLN A 54 67.05 -55.86 7.67
CA GLN A 54 66.31 -56.96 7.11
C GLN A 54 65.74 -57.79 8.28
N THR A 55 65.30 -57.11 9.33
CA THR A 55 64.45 -57.69 10.34
C THR A 55 63.09 -57.80 9.70
N ARG A 56 62.72 -59.03 9.35
CA ARG A 56 61.30 -59.38 9.32
C ARG A 56 60.80 -59.16 10.75
N TYR A 57 60.16 -58.02 10.99
CA TYR A 57 59.33 -57.84 12.17
C TYR A 57 58.25 -58.91 12.08
N GLN A 58 58.14 -59.75 13.11
CA GLN A 58 56.96 -60.59 13.20
C GLN A 58 55.81 -59.63 13.52
N MET A 59 54.63 -59.86 12.95
CA MET A 59 53.51 -58.94 13.21
C MET A 59 53.11 -58.88 14.69
N ALA A 60 53.48 -59.91 15.47
CA ALA A 60 53.37 -59.93 16.92
C ALA A 60 54.21 -58.84 17.62
N ASP A 61 55.26 -58.34 16.99
CA ASP A 61 56.12 -57.26 17.51
C ASP A 61 55.53 -55.86 17.22
N ILE A 62 54.50 -55.76 16.38
CA ILE A 62 53.80 -54.52 16.00
C ILE A 62 52.43 -54.43 16.70
N SER A 63 51.85 -55.56 17.12
CA SER A 63 50.60 -55.58 17.88
C SER A 63 50.80 -55.04 19.30
N ASP A 64 50.26 -53.86 19.56
CA ASP A 64 50.16 -53.26 20.89
C ASP A 64 48.68 -52.97 21.18
N SER A 65 48.08 -53.83 22.00
CA SER A 65 46.68 -53.67 22.44
C SER A 65 46.44 -52.37 23.21
N THR A 66 47.50 -51.79 23.80
CA THR A 66 47.46 -50.52 24.53
C THR A 66 47.45 -49.31 23.58
N SER A 67 47.92 -49.50 22.34
CA SER A 67 47.92 -48.50 21.26
C SER A 67 46.90 -48.80 20.16
N GLY A 68 45.97 -49.73 20.41
CA GLY A 68 44.89 -50.09 19.49
C GLY A 68 45.31 -50.93 18.28
N ILE A 69 46.48 -51.59 18.30
CA ILE A 69 46.98 -52.38 17.16
C ILE A 69 46.86 -53.88 17.45
N PHE A 70 46.02 -54.57 16.68
CA PHE A 70 45.67 -55.98 16.80
C PHE A 70 46.15 -56.78 15.59
N LEU A 71 46.31 -58.09 15.71
CA LEU A 71 46.51 -58.98 14.56
C LEU A 71 45.16 -59.22 13.87
N THR A 72 45.14 -59.35 12.55
CA THR A 72 43.99 -59.89 11.83
C THR A 72 43.80 -61.36 12.16
N ASP A 73 42.58 -61.88 12.01
CA ASP A 73 42.24 -63.28 12.36
C ASP A 73 43.07 -64.33 11.59
N ASP A 74 43.54 -63.98 10.39
CA ASP A 74 44.45 -64.79 9.57
C ASP A 74 45.94 -64.61 9.93
N SER A 75 46.25 -63.69 10.85
CA SER A 75 47.61 -63.29 11.26
C SER A 75 48.51 -62.81 10.12
N LEU A 76 47.93 -62.36 8.99
CA LEU A 76 48.67 -61.86 7.81
C LEU A 76 48.69 -60.32 7.69
N GLY A 77 47.79 -59.61 8.38
CA GLY A 77 47.82 -58.16 8.58
C GLY A 77 47.59 -57.74 10.04
N PHE A 78 47.67 -56.44 10.30
CA PHE A 78 47.30 -55.87 11.60
C PHE A 78 46.04 -55.01 11.42
N LYS A 79 45.11 -55.08 12.37
CA LYS A 79 43.94 -54.20 12.46
C LYS A 79 44.25 -53.13 13.49
N ILE A 80 44.17 -51.87 13.11
CA ILE A 80 44.15 -50.77 14.08
C ILE A 80 42.69 -50.56 14.48
N ILE A 81 42.36 -50.86 15.73
CA ILE A 81 41.05 -50.60 16.33
C ILE A 81 41.22 -49.40 17.25
N GLN A 82 40.50 -48.33 16.94
CA GLN A 82 40.43 -47.14 17.77
C GLN A 82 38.97 -46.93 18.11
N GLU A 83 38.67 -46.88 19.40
CA GLU A 83 37.32 -46.75 19.93
C GLU A 83 37.20 -45.40 20.66
N GLY A 84 36.11 -44.69 20.39
CA GLY A 84 35.73 -43.47 21.09
C GLY A 84 34.22 -43.39 21.13
N GLU A 85 33.66 -42.94 22.27
CA GLU A 85 32.23 -42.70 22.41
C GLU A 85 31.96 -41.20 22.25
N MET A 86 31.07 -40.84 21.32
CA MET A 86 30.54 -39.49 21.21
C MET A 86 29.38 -39.30 22.19
N PRO A 87 29.23 -38.11 22.82
CA PRO A 87 28.07 -37.85 23.67
C PRO A 87 26.77 -37.98 22.87
N ALA A 88 25.74 -38.54 23.50
CA ALA A 88 24.43 -38.63 22.88
C ALA A 88 23.90 -37.23 22.54
N THR A 89 23.44 -37.05 21.31
CA THR A 89 22.77 -35.83 20.87
C THR A 89 21.27 -36.10 20.80
N ALA A 90 20.48 -35.42 21.63
CA ALA A 90 19.02 -35.53 21.63
C ALA A 90 18.41 -34.39 20.81
N LEU A 91 17.30 -34.65 20.12
CA LEU A 91 16.51 -33.59 19.51
C LEU A 91 15.79 -32.80 20.62
N PRO A 92 15.81 -31.46 20.56
CA PRO A 92 15.09 -30.64 21.52
C PRO A 92 13.58 -30.70 21.32
N GLU A 93 12.82 -30.39 22.37
CA GLU A 93 11.38 -30.13 22.25
C GLU A 93 11.15 -28.78 21.55
N PHE A 94 10.21 -28.74 20.61
CA PHE A 94 9.84 -27.52 19.90
C PHE A 94 8.89 -26.68 20.76
N ALA A 95 9.28 -25.43 21.02
CA ALA A 95 8.41 -24.44 21.62
C ALA A 95 7.48 -23.80 20.58
N PRO A 96 6.34 -23.22 21.00
CA PRO A 96 5.54 -22.36 20.13
C PRO A 96 6.40 -21.23 19.54
N VAL A 97 6.12 -20.87 18.28
CA VAL A 97 6.83 -19.82 17.56
C VAL A 97 6.16 -18.47 17.86
N PRO A 98 6.86 -17.54 18.54
CA PRO A 98 6.31 -16.22 18.83
C PRO A 98 6.38 -15.35 17.56
N ILE A 99 5.24 -15.16 16.90
CA ILE A 99 5.15 -14.29 15.72
C ILE A 99 5.17 -12.82 16.17
N GLY A 100 4.45 -12.51 17.25
CA GLY A 100 4.41 -11.15 17.82
C GLY A 100 3.87 -10.09 16.85
N LEU A 101 3.11 -10.49 15.83
CA LEU A 101 2.50 -9.56 14.89
C LEU A 101 1.35 -8.86 15.59
N SER A 102 1.51 -7.58 15.87
CA SER A 102 0.45 -6.73 16.43
C SER A 102 0.63 -5.33 15.89
N GLN A 103 0.00 -5.06 14.74
CA GLN A 103 0.19 -3.80 14.03
C GLN A 103 -1.13 -3.16 13.63
N ALA A 104 -1.18 -1.84 13.79
CA ALA A 104 -2.20 -1.00 13.20
C ALA A 104 -1.73 -0.59 11.80
N VAL A 105 -2.53 -0.91 10.79
CA VAL A 105 -2.37 -0.54 9.39
C VAL A 105 -3.36 0.58 9.11
N SER A 106 -2.89 1.70 8.57
CA SER A 106 -3.75 2.82 8.16
C SER A 106 -3.22 3.45 6.87
N SER A 107 -4.11 4.03 6.08
CA SER A 107 -3.74 4.90 4.96
C SER A 107 -3.22 6.27 5.40
N GLY A 108 -3.40 6.62 6.67
CA GLY A 108 -3.36 7.99 7.15
C GLY A 108 -4.62 8.77 6.77
N GLU A 109 -4.83 9.88 7.47
CA GLU A 109 -5.95 10.79 7.25
C GLU A 109 -5.77 11.59 5.95
N ILE A 110 -6.72 11.46 5.03
CA ILE A 110 -6.73 12.23 3.78
C ILE A 110 -7.27 13.63 4.07
N PRO A 111 -6.52 14.70 3.72
CA PRO A 111 -6.94 16.07 4.02
C PRO A 111 -8.23 16.43 3.29
N GLY A 112 -9.04 17.27 3.95
CA GLY A 112 -10.25 17.82 3.39
C GLY A 112 -10.00 18.75 2.21
N ILE A 113 -11.06 18.98 1.43
CA ILE A 113 -11.05 19.96 0.36
C ILE A 113 -11.77 21.21 0.88
N SER A 114 -11.11 22.36 0.80
CA SER A 114 -11.75 23.66 1.00
C SER A 114 -11.67 24.42 -0.31
N LEU A 115 -12.83 24.74 -0.89
CA LEU A 115 -12.90 25.56 -2.09
C LEU A 115 -13.71 26.82 -1.79
N ASP A 116 -13.14 27.97 -2.13
CA ASP A 116 -13.86 29.24 -2.15
C ASP A 116 -14.29 29.53 -3.59
N ILE A 117 -15.56 29.28 -3.90
CA ILE A 117 -16.14 29.58 -5.22
C ILE A 117 -16.87 30.91 -5.10
N GLU A 118 -16.37 31.93 -5.78
CA GLU A 118 -17.12 33.17 -5.96
C GLU A 118 -18.32 32.90 -6.87
N LEU A 119 -19.49 32.74 -6.26
CA LEU A 119 -20.73 32.55 -6.99
C LEU A 119 -21.40 33.89 -7.30
N PRO A 120 -22.04 34.02 -8.48
CA PRO A 120 -22.74 35.25 -8.85
C PRO A 120 -24.00 35.46 -8.00
N GLY A 121 -24.19 36.68 -7.51
CA GLY A 121 -25.44 37.15 -6.91
C GLY A 121 -26.07 38.25 -7.76
N ILE A 122 -27.39 38.21 -7.94
CA ILE A 122 -28.14 39.22 -8.68
C ILE A 122 -29.25 39.78 -7.80
N SER A 123 -29.33 41.11 -7.71
CA SER A 123 -30.42 41.81 -7.06
C SER A 123 -30.87 42.98 -7.91
N ILE A 124 -32.11 42.91 -8.38
CA ILE A 124 -32.75 43.90 -9.25
C ILE A 124 -33.99 44.39 -8.52
N ASP A 125 -34.11 45.71 -8.39
CA ASP A 125 -35.31 46.40 -7.93
C ASP A 125 -35.53 47.59 -8.87
N GLN A 126 -36.42 47.42 -9.83
CA GLN A 126 -36.62 48.37 -10.92
C GLN A 126 -38.09 48.75 -11.00
N ARG A 127 -38.32 50.07 -11.06
CA ARG A 127 -39.57 50.64 -11.49
C ARG A 127 -39.46 50.94 -12.99
N ILE A 128 -40.25 50.24 -13.78
CA ILE A 128 -40.28 50.38 -15.23
C ILE A 128 -41.45 51.30 -15.60
N ASP A 129 -41.13 52.55 -15.86
CA ASP A 129 -42.10 53.54 -16.31
C ASP A 129 -42.51 53.26 -17.77
N VAL A 130 -43.82 53.19 -18.02
CA VAL A 130 -44.36 52.85 -19.37
C VAL A 130 -44.67 54.09 -20.21
N VAL A 131 -44.29 55.27 -19.71
CA VAL A 131 -44.56 56.59 -20.29
C VAL A 131 -43.38 57.52 -20.03
N ILE A 132 -43.29 58.60 -20.82
CA ILE A 132 -42.35 59.69 -20.56
C ILE A 132 -43.06 60.73 -19.69
N TYR A 133 -42.65 60.83 -18.42
CA TYR A 133 -43.22 61.79 -17.47
C TYR A 133 -42.93 63.24 -17.88
N ASP A 134 -43.87 64.12 -17.51
CA ASP A 134 -43.84 65.57 -17.78
C ASP A 134 -43.86 65.99 -19.26
N ALA A 135 -43.90 65.03 -20.19
CA ALA A 135 -44.00 65.30 -21.60
C ALA A 135 -45.46 65.45 -22.05
N SER A 136 -45.82 66.65 -22.51
CA SER A 136 -47.21 67.01 -22.88
C SER A 136 -47.48 66.79 -24.38
N PHE A 137 -47.46 65.53 -24.84
CA PHE A 137 -47.77 65.19 -26.23
C PHE A 137 -48.83 64.09 -26.41
N TYR A 138 -49.37 63.56 -25.31
CA TYR A 138 -50.41 62.54 -25.35
C TYR A 138 -51.77 63.16 -25.63
N GLN A 139 -52.55 62.63 -26.58
CA GLN A 139 -53.87 63.17 -26.91
C GLN A 139 -55.01 62.43 -26.20
N ASP A 140 -55.89 63.18 -25.55
CA ASP A 140 -57.12 62.70 -24.93
C ASP A 140 -58.30 62.70 -25.92
N THR A 141 -58.89 61.56 -26.24
CA THR A 141 -60.06 61.44 -27.14
C THR A 141 -61.31 62.15 -26.64
N ALA A 142 -61.33 62.65 -25.40
CA ALA A 142 -62.34 63.60 -24.95
C ALA A 142 -62.32 64.88 -25.82
N LYS A 143 -63.48 65.24 -26.38
CA LYS A 143 -63.60 66.35 -27.33
C LYS A 143 -63.04 67.66 -26.76
N LEU A 144 -62.06 68.27 -27.44
CA LEU A 144 -61.66 69.65 -27.16
C LEU A 144 -62.72 70.61 -27.72
N CYS A 145 -63.76 70.86 -26.93
CA CYS A 145 -64.77 71.87 -27.23
C CYS A 145 -64.61 73.07 -26.30
N THR A 146 -64.75 74.28 -26.84
CA THR A 146 -64.76 75.53 -26.09
C THR A 146 -66.02 76.30 -26.44
N LEU A 147 -66.67 76.88 -25.43
CA LEU A 147 -67.73 77.86 -25.64
C LEU A 147 -67.07 79.15 -26.10
N VAL A 148 -67.47 79.63 -27.27
CA VAL A 148 -67.07 80.93 -27.80
C VAL A 148 -68.33 81.78 -27.87
N THR A 149 -68.29 82.92 -27.19
CA THR A 149 -69.36 83.90 -27.27
C THR A 149 -69.25 84.67 -28.57
N LEU A 150 -70.21 84.47 -29.47
CA LEU A 150 -70.27 85.13 -30.76
C LEU A 150 -71.35 86.21 -30.75
N PRO A 151 -71.12 87.37 -31.39
CA PRO A 151 -72.17 88.37 -31.58
C PRO A 151 -73.15 87.89 -32.65
N ASP A 152 -74.44 87.82 -32.32
CA ASP A 152 -75.51 87.67 -33.30
C ASP A 152 -75.70 89.00 -34.02
N THR A 153 -75.18 89.06 -35.25
CA THR A 153 -75.27 90.23 -36.13
C THR A 153 -76.60 90.32 -36.87
N SER A 154 -77.51 89.34 -36.70
CA SER A 154 -78.84 89.33 -37.32
C SER A 154 -79.90 90.11 -36.54
N VAL A 155 -79.59 90.52 -35.30
CA VAL A 155 -80.45 91.33 -34.42
C VAL A 155 -79.74 92.63 -34.03
N PHE A 156 -80.46 93.76 -33.93
CA PHE A 156 -79.92 95.06 -33.53
C PHE A 156 -80.59 95.61 -32.26
N PRO A 157 -79.83 95.98 -31.21
CA PRO A 157 -78.38 95.88 -31.10
C PRO A 157 -77.90 94.40 -31.05
N PRO A 158 -76.67 94.09 -31.51
CA PRO A 158 -76.15 92.72 -31.50
C PRO A 158 -76.23 92.11 -30.12
N THR A 159 -76.82 90.92 -30.01
CA THR A 159 -76.88 90.15 -28.76
C THR A 159 -75.86 89.02 -28.82
N THR A 160 -75.18 88.75 -27.72
CA THR A 160 -74.22 87.65 -27.67
C THR A 160 -74.92 86.33 -27.42
N PHE A 161 -74.47 85.27 -28.10
CA PHE A 161 -74.86 83.90 -27.82
C PHE A 161 -73.61 83.02 -27.72
N ASP A 162 -73.68 81.99 -26.89
CA ASP A 162 -72.59 81.03 -26.77
C ASP A 162 -72.74 79.94 -27.83
N SER A 163 -71.66 79.70 -28.58
CA SER A 163 -71.56 78.59 -29.53
C SER A 163 -70.45 77.65 -29.09
N LEU A 164 -70.73 76.34 -29.11
CA LEU A 164 -69.74 75.32 -28.79
C LEU A 164 -68.92 75.02 -30.05
N ILE A 165 -67.64 75.42 -30.06
CA ILE A 165 -66.70 75.11 -31.14
C ILE A 165 -65.83 73.94 -30.68
N CYS A 166 -65.86 72.84 -31.42
CA CYS A 166 -64.97 71.69 -31.20
C CYS A 166 -63.85 71.71 -32.22
N PHE A 167 -62.60 71.57 -31.76
CA PHE A 167 -61.45 71.48 -32.64
C PHE A 167 -61.40 70.07 -33.24
N ILE A 168 -61.36 69.99 -34.57
CA ILE A 168 -61.25 68.75 -35.34
C ILE A 168 -59.98 68.78 -36.19
N ASP A 169 -59.35 67.63 -36.36
CA ASP A 169 -58.22 67.46 -37.25
C ASP A 169 -58.74 67.64 -38.69
N SER A 170 -58.19 68.60 -39.42
CA SER A 170 -58.64 68.90 -40.79
C SER A 170 -58.31 67.79 -41.80
N THR A 171 -57.46 66.84 -41.43
CA THR A 171 -57.01 65.71 -42.26
C THR A 171 -57.82 64.46 -41.96
N THR A 172 -58.12 64.16 -40.69
CA THR A 172 -58.84 62.94 -40.31
C THR A 172 -60.33 63.15 -40.00
N GLY A 173 -60.75 64.38 -39.71
CA GLY A 173 -62.12 64.71 -39.32
C GLY A 173 -62.45 64.36 -37.86
N ASP A 174 -61.50 63.84 -37.10
CA ASP A 174 -61.66 63.47 -35.68
C ASP A 174 -61.55 64.70 -34.78
N THR A 175 -62.21 64.67 -33.61
CA THR A 175 -62.00 65.69 -32.58
C THR A 175 -60.56 65.63 -32.05
N ILE A 176 -59.85 66.75 -32.15
CA ILE A 176 -58.51 66.90 -31.57
C ILE A 176 -58.66 66.82 -30.06
N GLY A 177 -57.89 65.93 -29.45
CA GLY A 177 -57.86 65.77 -28.02
C GLY A 177 -57.13 66.88 -27.30
N ARG A 178 -57.41 67.07 -26.00
CA ARG A 178 -56.52 67.91 -25.17
C ARG A 178 -55.18 67.19 -25.01
N PRO A 179 -54.04 67.85 -25.27
CA PRO A 179 -52.76 67.30 -24.86
C PRO A 179 -52.74 67.16 -23.34
N PHE A 180 -52.15 66.08 -22.86
CA PHE A 180 -51.89 65.85 -21.44
C PHE A 180 -50.52 65.20 -21.25
N SER A 181 -50.07 65.15 -20.01
CA SER A 181 -48.83 64.50 -19.58
C SER A 181 -49.12 63.53 -18.44
N PHE A 182 -48.18 62.61 -18.21
CA PHE A 182 -48.17 61.79 -17.01
C PHE A 182 -47.33 62.46 -15.91
N PRO A 183 -47.68 62.32 -14.61
CA PRO A 183 -48.88 61.66 -14.12
C PRO A 183 -50.15 62.45 -14.46
N THR A 184 -51.24 61.75 -14.73
CA THR A 184 -52.51 62.39 -15.08
C THR A 184 -53.22 62.94 -13.83
N ASP A 185 -53.80 64.13 -13.95
CA ASP A 185 -54.57 64.79 -12.88
C ASP A 185 -56.04 64.35 -12.80
N SER A 186 -56.52 63.71 -13.86
CA SER A 186 -57.90 63.31 -14.10
C SER A 186 -57.94 62.12 -15.06
N VAL A 187 -59.10 61.47 -15.17
CA VAL A 187 -59.30 60.36 -16.12
C VAL A 187 -59.09 60.87 -17.54
N ARG A 188 -58.29 60.15 -18.33
CA ARG A 188 -58.02 60.44 -19.75
C ARG A 188 -58.51 59.29 -20.61
N HIS A 189 -58.84 59.55 -21.87
CA HIS A 189 -59.19 58.49 -22.82
C HIS A 189 -58.25 58.52 -24.01
N MET A 190 -57.69 57.40 -24.44
CA MET A 190 -56.72 57.35 -25.54
C MET A 190 -57.21 56.37 -26.62
N THR A 191 -57.00 56.67 -27.91
CA THR A 191 -57.26 55.69 -28.97
C THR A 191 -56.31 54.49 -28.81
N ALA A 192 -56.76 53.29 -29.19
CA ALA A 192 -55.93 52.09 -29.22
C ALA A 192 -54.60 52.31 -29.96
N ASN A 193 -54.64 52.99 -31.12
CA ASN A 193 -53.44 53.28 -31.90
C ASN A 193 -52.40 54.11 -31.14
N ASN A 194 -52.84 55.18 -30.47
CA ASN A 194 -51.94 56.02 -29.68
C ASN A 194 -51.42 55.26 -28.45
N TYR A 195 -52.28 54.50 -27.77
CA TYR A 195 -51.89 53.70 -26.61
C TYR A 195 -50.82 52.66 -26.99
N ASN A 196 -51.05 51.91 -28.07
CA ASN A 196 -50.13 50.89 -28.54
C ASN A 196 -48.79 51.48 -29.00
N THR A 197 -48.81 52.66 -29.64
CA THR A 197 -47.60 53.32 -30.14
C THR A 197 -46.77 53.95 -29.03
N PHE A 198 -47.40 54.63 -28.06
CA PHE A 198 -46.69 55.46 -27.09
C PHE A 198 -46.51 54.82 -25.71
N ILE A 199 -47.25 53.75 -25.40
CA ILE A 199 -47.20 53.06 -24.11
C ILE A 199 -46.72 51.62 -24.29
N VAL A 200 -47.44 50.81 -25.06
CA VAL A 200 -47.12 49.38 -25.26
C VAL A 200 -45.75 49.20 -25.93
N ALA A 201 -45.54 49.85 -27.08
CA ALA A 201 -44.27 49.74 -27.80
C ALA A 201 -43.07 50.28 -27.00
N LEU A 202 -43.27 51.31 -26.18
CA LEU A 202 -42.22 51.83 -25.30
C LEU A 202 -41.84 50.81 -24.23
N PHE A 203 -42.84 50.25 -23.53
CA PHE A 203 -42.60 49.23 -22.51
C PHE A 203 -41.95 47.97 -23.09
N ASP A 204 -42.49 47.43 -24.18
CA ASP A 204 -41.97 46.21 -24.81
C ASP A 204 -40.53 46.41 -25.33
N SER A 205 -40.18 47.62 -25.76
CA SER A 205 -38.80 47.96 -26.13
C SER A 205 -37.86 47.95 -24.92
N VAL A 206 -38.28 48.47 -23.78
CA VAL A 206 -37.48 48.43 -22.53
C VAL A 206 -37.35 46.99 -22.05
N MET A 207 -38.45 46.22 -22.10
CA MET A 207 -38.46 44.83 -21.71
C MET A 207 -37.58 43.96 -22.59
N GLY A 208 -37.54 44.20 -23.90
CA GLY A 208 -36.64 43.50 -24.81
C GLY A 208 -35.16 43.71 -24.45
N ILE A 209 -34.78 44.89 -23.94
CA ILE A 209 -33.42 45.14 -23.46
C ILE A 209 -33.17 44.41 -22.14
N LEU A 210 -34.10 44.52 -21.17
CA LEU A 210 -33.96 43.90 -19.85
C LEU A 210 -33.94 42.36 -19.93
N SER A 211 -34.84 41.76 -20.70
CA SER A 211 -34.91 40.31 -20.89
C SER A 211 -33.64 39.80 -21.56
N SER A 212 -33.13 40.50 -22.59
CA SER A 212 -31.89 40.12 -23.27
C SER A 212 -30.66 40.25 -22.37
N ALA A 213 -30.64 41.25 -21.48
CA ALA A 213 -29.56 41.43 -20.51
C ALA A 213 -29.59 40.34 -19.41
N LEU A 214 -30.76 39.83 -19.07
CA LEU A 214 -30.92 38.77 -18.07
C LEU A 214 -30.79 37.37 -18.66
N ASP A 215 -31.04 37.19 -19.95
CA ASP A 215 -30.90 35.92 -20.70
C ASP A 215 -29.41 35.53 -20.92
N THR A 216 -28.64 35.55 -19.84
CA THR A 216 -27.20 35.27 -19.85
C THR A 216 -26.93 33.86 -19.32
N THR A 217 -26.06 33.14 -20.03
CA THR A 217 -25.52 31.87 -19.57
C THR A 217 -24.19 32.13 -18.85
N ILE A 218 -24.08 31.66 -17.61
CA ILE A 218 -22.93 31.79 -16.73
C ILE A 218 -22.22 30.43 -16.70
N ASP A 219 -20.91 30.42 -16.93
CA ASP A 219 -20.05 29.25 -16.72
C ASP A 219 -19.56 29.29 -15.26
N LEU A 220 -19.80 28.20 -14.53
CA LEU A 220 -19.40 28.07 -13.12
C LEU A 220 -17.98 27.53 -12.95
N GLY A 221 -17.29 27.14 -14.04
CA GLY A 221 -15.89 26.76 -14.00
C GLY A 221 -15.60 25.42 -13.31
N LEU A 222 -16.57 24.51 -13.22
CA LEU A 222 -16.41 23.20 -12.55
C LEU A 222 -15.22 22.40 -13.08
N SER A 223 -14.98 22.45 -14.40
CA SER A 223 -13.84 21.78 -15.05
C SER A 223 -12.47 22.35 -14.71
N SER A 224 -12.42 23.52 -14.06
CA SER A 224 -11.19 24.22 -13.69
C SER A 224 -10.91 24.15 -12.19
N ILE A 225 -11.72 23.41 -11.43
CA ILE A 225 -11.50 23.16 -10.01
C ILE A 225 -10.21 22.32 -9.87
N PRO A 226 -9.20 22.79 -9.12
CA PRO A 226 -7.99 22.02 -8.90
C PRO A 226 -8.33 20.79 -8.04
N LEU A 227 -8.05 19.61 -8.58
CA LEU A 227 -8.25 18.34 -7.87
C LEU A 227 -6.95 17.90 -7.19
N PRO A 228 -7.02 17.19 -6.05
CA PRO A 228 -5.85 16.60 -5.42
C PRO A 228 -5.10 15.67 -6.39
N GLU A 229 -3.80 15.89 -6.57
CA GLU A 229 -2.96 15.04 -7.43
C GLU A 229 -2.42 13.80 -6.70
N ASP A 230 -2.37 13.84 -5.36
CA ASP A 230 -1.86 12.74 -4.53
C ASP A 230 -2.67 12.61 -3.22
N PRO A 231 -3.45 11.53 -3.03
CA PRO A 231 -3.75 10.49 -4.03
C PRO A 231 -4.77 11.00 -5.10
N PRO A 232 -4.63 10.62 -6.39
CA PRO A 232 -5.50 11.07 -7.49
C PRO A 232 -6.86 10.35 -7.50
N ILE A 233 -7.59 10.42 -6.39
CA ILE A 233 -8.85 9.71 -6.16
C ILE A 233 -10.01 10.32 -6.97
N ILE A 234 -10.02 11.64 -7.18
CA ILE A 234 -11.13 12.34 -7.82
C ILE A 234 -10.86 12.47 -9.32
N ALA A 235 -11.77 11.96 -10.15
CA ALA A 235 -11.72 12.05 -11.60
C ALA A 235 -12.29 13.37 -12.13
N SER A 236 -13.44 13.77 -11.61
CA SER A 236 -14.16 14.98 -12.03
C SER A 236 -15.15 15.47 -10.98
N VAL A 237 -15.39 16.78 -10.97
CA VAL A 237 -16.52 17.39 -10.24
C VAL A 237 -17.74 17.38 -11.14
N ASP A 238 -18.83 16.78 -10.66
CA ASP A 238 -20.07 16.65 -11.41
C ASP A 238 -21.05 17.78 -11.10
N THR A 239 -21.18 18.16 -9.82
CA THR A 239 -22.20 19.11 -9.36
C THR A 239 -21.75 19.79 -8.07
N LEU A 240 -22.06 21.08 -7.92
CA LEU A 240 -21.87 21.83 -6.68
C LEU A 240 -23.20 21.91 -5.93
N ILE A 241 -23.23 21.54 -4.65
CA ILE A 241 -24.45 21.57 -3.84
C ILE A 241 -24.57 22.91 -3.11
N ILE A 242 -25.65 23.65 -3.39
CA ILE A 242 -25.89 24.96 -2.78
C ILE A 242 -26.08 24.82 -1.27
N GLY A 243 -25.31 25.57 -0.49
CA GLY A 243 -25.38 25.53 0.96
C GLY A 243 -26.69 26.04 1.52
N TYR A 244 -27.09 25.46 2.65
CA TYR A 244 -28.33 25.84 3.33
C TYR A 244 -28.24 27.23 3.93
N HIS A 245 -29.18 28.11 3.58
CA HIS A 245 -29.38 29.35 4.31
C HIS A 245 -30.81 29.85 4.18
N PRO A 246 -31.49 30.19 5.29
CA PRO A 246 -32.91 30.50 5.31
C PRO A 246 -33.31 31.74 4.47
N SER A 247 -32.35 32.61 4.16
CA SER A 247 -32.61 33.85 3.41
C SER A 247 -31.64 34.14 2.25
N ASN A 248 -30.57 33.36 2.09
CA ASN A 248 -29.49 33.72 1.15
C ASN A 248 -29.34 32.71 0.03
N SER A 249 -29.93 31.51 0.12
CA SER A 249 -29.95 30.51 -0.96
C SER A 249 -31.33 30.49 -1.60
N ILE A 250 -31.69 31.59 -2.28
CA ILE A 250 -33.06 31.85 -2.73
C ILE A 250 -33.10 32.42 -4.13
N TYR A 251 -34.16 32.07 -4.86
CA TYR A 251 -34.58 32.74 -6.07
C TYR A 251 -35.94 33.40 -5.83
N ARG A 252 -36.04 34.71 -5.97
CA ARG A 252 -37.28 35.48 -5.73
C ARG A 252 -37.58 36.39 -6.88
N THR A 253 -38.86 36.50 -7.22
CA THR A 253 -39.32 37.41 -8.27
C THR A 253 -40.58 38.13 -7.83
N PHE A 254 -40.73 39.37 -8.27
CA PHE A 254 -41.88 40.21 -7.98
C PHE A 254 -42.23 41.02 -9.22
N PHE A 255 -43.50 41.05 -9.55
CA PHE A 255 -44.08 41.81 -10.66
C PHE A 255 -45.34 42.50 -10.15
N SER A 256 -45.49 43.80 -10.42
CA SER A 256 -46.72 44.54 -10.10
C SER A 256 -47.14 45.39 -11.29
N ASN A 257 -48.40 45.28 -11.70
CA ASN A 257 -48.99 46.18 -12.69
C ASN A 257 -49.61 47.38 -11.97
N ASN A 258 -48.90 48.53 -11.96
CA ASN A 258 -49.36 49.70 -11.24
C ASN A 258 -50.09 50.67 -12.19
N ASN A 259 -51.41 50.64 -12.12
CA ASN A 259 -52.34 51.60 -12.74
C ASN A 259 -52.42 51.54 -14.29
N ILE A 260 -51.72 50.59 -14.95
CA ILE A 260 -51.75 50.43 -16.40
C ILE A 260 -53.08 49.78 -16.81
N PRO A 261 -53.87 50.37 -17.73
CA PRO A 261 -55.21 49.86 -18.06
C PRO A 261 -55.26 48.51 -18.78
N THR A 262 -54.18 48.05 -19.40
CA THR A 262 -54.09 46.73 -20.04
C THR A 262 -53.27 45.76 -19.19
N ASP A 263 -53.45 44.47 -19.42
CA ASP A 263 -52.75 43.43 -18.68
C ASP A 263 -51.26 43.40 -19.05
N VAL A 264 -50.42 43.04 -18.08
CA VAL A 264 -49.05 42.58 -18.35
C VAL A 264 -49.11 41.08 -18.64
N GLN A 265 -48.71 40.66 -19.83
CA GLN A 265 -48.78 39.28 -20.30
C GLN A 265 -47.38 38.66 -20.47
N ASN A 266 -47.34 37.35 -20.70
CA ASN A 266 -46.12 36.57 -20.88
C ASN A 266 -45.15 36.69 -19.70
N VAL A 267 -45.68 36.89 -18.49
CA VAL A 267 -44.89 37.06 -17.28
C VAL A 267 -44.30 35.71 -16.87
N TYR A 268 -42.98 35.63 -16.87
CA TYR A 268 -42.28 34.51 -16.24
C TYR A 268 -40.88 34.91 -15.81
N SER A 269 -40.32 34.11 -14.91
CA SER A 269 -38.92 34.16 -14.55
C SER A 269 -38.45 32.77 -14.14
N ARG A 270 -37.33 32.33 -14.69
CA ARG A 270 -36.82 30.97 -14.50
C ARG A 270 -35.30 30.96 -14.34
N MET A 271 -34.85 29.96 -13.61
CA MET A 271 -33.45 29.62 -13.44
C MET A 271 -33.26 28.17 -13.86
N VAL A 272 -32.42 27.95 -14.86
CA VAL A 272 -32.14 26.62 -15.41
C VAL A 272 -30.63 26.39 -15.46
N ALA A 273 -30.21 25.14 -15.33
CA ALA A 273 -28.82 24.74 -15.38
C ALA A 273 -28.61 23.56 -16.35
N GLY A 274 -27.37 23.35 -16.78
CA GLY A 274 -26.99 22.21 -17.62
C GLY A 274 -25.49 22.01 -17.71
N ASN A 275 -25.09 20.83 -18.17
CA ASN A 275 -23.68 20.49 -18.41
C ASN A 275 -23.13 21.09 -19.72
N SER A 276 -23.98 21.75 -20.52
CA SER A 276 -23.55 22.46 -21.73
C SER A 276 -24.22 23.83 -21.81
N ASN A 277 -23.54 24.80 -22.40
CA ASN A 277 -24.07 26.14 -22.61
C ASN A 277 -25.25 26.20 -23.61
N LEU A 278 -25.52 25.10 -24.34
CA LEU A 278 -26.60 24.99 -25.33
C LEU A 278 -27.81 24.20 -24.82
N ILE A 279 -27.59 23.20 -23.98
CA ILE A 279 -28.62 22.28 -23.48
C ILE A 279 -28.67 22.40 -21.96
N LEU A 280 -29.70 23.11 -21.49
CA LEU A 280 -30.00 23.33 -20.08
C LEU A 280 -31.30 22.59 -19.74
N THR A 281 -31.19 21.47 -19.05
CA THR A 281 -32.31 20.56 -18.76
C THR A 281 -32.75 20.59 -17.31
N ASP A 282 -31.89 21.07 -16.41
CA ASP A 282 -32.21 21.12 -14.99
C ASP A 282 -32.91 22.43 -14.65
N THR A 283 -34.12 22.37 -14.11
CA THR A 283 -34.89 23.57 -13.74
C THR A 283 -34.77 23.80 -12.25
N LEU A 284 -33.96 24.78 -11.86
CA LEU A 284 -33.71 25.12 -10.47
C LEU A 284 -34.83 25.99 -9.89
N ALA A 285 -35.43 26.88 -10.69
CA ALA A 285 -36.60 27.66 -10.31
C ALA A 285 -37.47 27.99 -11.52
N ASN A 286 -38.79 28.00 -11.36
CA ASN A 286 -39.73 28.32 -12.41
C ASN A 286 -40.94 29.11 -11.87
N HIS A 287 -40.86 30.43 -11.96
CA HIS A 287 -41.92 31.33 -11.54
C HIS A 287 -42.74 31.75 -12.78
N SER A 288 -43.72 30.92 -13.16
CA SER A 288 -44.60 31.15 -14.33
C SER A 288 -46.08 30.87 -14.06
N GLU A 289 -46.48 30.80 -12.78
CA GLU A 289 -47.85 30.43 -12.39
C GLU A 289 -48.88 31.52 -12.73
N MET A 290 -48.46 32.79 -12.79
CA MET A 290 -49.32 33.92 -13.14
C MET A 290 -48.79 34.65 -14.39
N PRO A 291 -49.03 34.10 -15.59
CA PRO A 291 -48.49 34.65 -16.84
C PRO A 291 -49.15 35.97 -17.27
N THR A 292 -50.27 36.33 -16.64
CA THR A 292 -51.03 37.56 -16.87
C THR A 292 -51.29 38.28 -15.55
N ILE A 293 -50.93 39.56 -15.49
CA ILE A 293 -51.11 40.45 -14.32
C ILE A 293 -51.97 41.64 -14.72
N SER A 294 -53.21 41.65 -14.26
CA SER A 294 -54.14 42.75 -14.50
C SER A 294 -53.83 43.98 -13.65
N THR A 295 -54.44 45.11 -13.99
CA THR A 295 -54.23 46.39 -13.28
C THR A 295 -54.42 46.25 -11.77
N GLY A 296 -53.40 46.67 -11.01
CA GLY A 296 -53.39 46.63 -9.54
C GLY A 296 -53.08 45.25 -8.94
N GLN A 297 -52.81 44.24 -9.77
CA GLN A 297 -52.39 42.92 -9.30
C GLN A 297 -50.88 42.83 -9.12
N ILE A 298 -50.49 41.89 -8.26
CA ILE A 298 -49.11 41.56 -7.92
C ILE A 298 -48.92 40.06 -8.12
N TYR A 299 -47.80 39.69 -8.73
CA TYR A 299 -47.27 38.33 -8.73
C TYR A 299 -45.93 38.30 -8.01
N ALA A 300 -45.80 37.47 -6.98
CA ALA A 300 -44.56 37.29 -6.25
C ALA A 300 -44.36 35.81 -5.95
N ASP A 301 -43.14 35.33 -6.14
CA ASP A 301 -42.80 33.92 -5.96
C ASP A 301 -41.38 33.76 -5.40
N THR A 302 -41.13 32.66 -4.71
CA THR A 302 -39.87 32.35 -4.03
C THR A 302 -39.59 30.85 -4.10
N THR A 303 -38.46 30.49 -4.70
CA THR A 303 -37.90 29.14 -4.67
C THR A 303 -36.71 29.08 -3.72
N ASP A 304 -36.71 28.11 -2.81
CA ASP A 304 -35.52 27.74 -2.01
C ASP A 304 -34.54 26.95 -2.88
N LEU A 305 -33.29 27.39 -2.88
CA LEU A 305 -32.20 26.79 -3.64
C LEU A 305 -31.31 25.90 -2.78
N SER A 306 -31.52 25.88 -1.46
CA SER A 306 -30.72 25.09 -0.52
C SER A 306 -30.75 23.60 -0.89
N GLY A 307 -29.56 22.98 -0.97
CA GLY A 307 -29.39 21.58 -1.34
C GLY A 307 -29.62 21.26 -2.81
N LYS A 308 -29.94 22.25 -3.67
CA LYS A 308 -30.02 22.02 -5.11
C LYS A 308 -28.63 21.95 -5.73
N GLY A 309 -28.50 21.12 -6.75
CA GLY A 309 -27.25 20.94 -7.50
C GLY A 309 -27.05 22.00 -8.58
N LEU A 310 -25.84 22.52 -8.68
CA LEU A 310 -25.38 23.38 -9.76
C LEU A 310 -24.39 22.62 -10.64
N VAL A 311 -24.79 22.42 -11.88
CA VAL A 311 -23.94 21.87 -12.94
C VAL A 311 -23.20 22.99 -13.68
N SER A 312 -22.39 22.66 -14.69
CA SER A 312 -21.41 23.59 -15.30
C SER A 312 -21.94 24.95 -15.74
N TYR A 313 -23.18 25.03 -16.23
CA TYR A 313 -23.77 26.26 -16.75
C TYR A 313 -25.08 26.60 -16.04
N LEU A 314 -25.25 27.88 -15.74
CA LEU A 314 -26.47 28.46 -15.18
C LEU A 314 -27.04 29.50 -16.14
N LYS A 315 -28.35 29.52 -16.33
CA LYS A 315 -29.04 30.54 -17.12
C LYS A 315 -30.25 31.08 -16.37
N LEU A 316 -30.35 32.39 -16.37
CA LEU A 316 -31.50 33.13 -15.89
C LEU A 316 -32.30 33.61 -17.09
N ALA A 317 -33.62 33.60 -17.01
CA ALA A 317 -34.46 34.14 -18.07
C ALA A 317 -35.72 34.73 -17.46
N THR A 318 -36.09 35.93 -17.89
CA THR A 318 -37.31 36.62 -17.46
C THR A 318 -37.98 37.27 -18.66
N ASN A 319 -39.30 37.39 -18.63
CA ASN A 319 -40.04 38.10 -19.65
C ASN A 319 -41.32 38.72 -19.09
N MET A 320 -41.79 39.78 -19.75
CA MET A 320 -43.13 40.35 -19.63
C MET A 320 -43.36 41.33 -20.79
N SER A 321 -44.60 41.52 -21.21
CA SER A 321 -45.02 42.45 -22.27
C SER A 321 -46.38 43.06 -21.94
N LEU A 322 -46.71 44.23 -22.47
CA LEU A 322 -48.06 44.79 -22.29
C LEU A 322 -49.03 44.27 -23.36
N GLU A 323 -50.26 43.96 -22.95
CA GLU A 323 -51.33 43.64 -23.88
C GLU A 323 -51.70 44.87 -24.74
N PRO A 324 -51.74 44.73 -26.08
CA PRO A 324 -52.23 45.78 -26.96
C PRO A 324 -53.72 46.05 -26.77
N ALA A 325 -54.11 47.32 -26.82
CA ALA A 325 -55.51 47.70 -26.81
C ALA A 325 -56.17 47.52 -28.20
N SER A 326 -57.41 47.07 -28.24
CA SER A 326 -58.27 47.03 -29.43
C SER A 326 -59.18 48.24 -29.57
N ASP A 327 -59.57 48.85 -28.45
CA ASP A 327 -60.56 49.91 -28.34
C ASP A 327 -60.02 51.13 -27.59
N ILE A 328 -60.85 52.16 -27.42
CA ILE A 328 -60.49 53.35 -26.64
C ILE A 328 -60.17 52.94 -25.20
N VAL A 329 -58.96 53.29 -24.76
CA VAL A 329 -58.45 52.97 -23.43
C VAL A 329 -58.81 54.09 -22.46
N THR A 330 -59.34 53.73 -21.29
CA THR A 330 -59.57 54.68 -20.19
C THR A 330 -58.39 54.64 -19.23
N ILE A 331 -57.69 55.74 -19.12
CA ILE A 331 -56.48 55.91 -18.31
C ILE A 331 -56.86 56.58 -16.99
N PRO A 332 -56.68 55.92 -15.85
CA PRO A 332 -56.95 56.50 -14.54
C PRO A 332 -55.99 57.67 -14.22
N PRO A 333 -56.34 58.55 -13.26
CA PRO A 333 -55.42 59.55 -12.72
C PRO A 333 -54.16 58.88 -12.13
N GLY A 334 -53.00 59.50 -12.32
CA GLY A 334 -51.73 59.09 -11.72
C GLY A 334 -50.66 58.61 -12.69
N SER A 335 -49.68 57.91 -12.14
CA SER A 335 -48.54 57.32 -12.84
C SER A 335 -48.89 55.94 -13.40
N LEU A 336 -48.22 55.54 -14.48
CA LEU A 336 -48.29 54.20 -15.09
C LEU A 336 -46.90 53.56 -15.04
N TYR A 337 -46.76 52.42 -14.38
CA TYR A 337 -45.48 51.72 -14.27
C TYR A 337 -45.65 50.25 -13.87
N VAL A 338 -44.61 49.45 -14.13
CA VAL A 338 -44.48 48.09 -13.63
C VAL A 338 -43.35 48.05 -12.61
N ASP A 339 -43.58 47.48 -11.43
CA ASP A 339 -42.47 47.15 -10.53
C ASP A 339 -41.98 45.74 -10.83
N PHE A 340 -40.67 45.61 -11.06
CA PHE A 340 -39.98 44.35 -11.27
C PHE A 340 -38.86 44.19 -10.25
N LYS A 341 -38.91 43.09 -9.47
CA LYS A 341 -37.82 42.70 -8.60
C LYS A 341 -37.38 41.27 -8.90
N LEU A 342 -36.08 41.05 -8.91
CA LEU A 342 -35.48 39.73 -9.02
C LEU A 342 -34.31 39.63 -8.05
N THR A 343 -34.31 38.59 -7.22
CA THR A 343 -33.22 38.30 -6.30
C THR A 343 -32.78 36.86 -6.50
N PHE A 344 -31.52 36.68 -6.87
CA PHE A 344 -30.82 35.42 -6.89
C PHE A 344 -29.60 35.55 -5.99
N GLN A 345 -29.56 34.75 -4.94
CA GLN A 345 -28.45 34.71 -4.00
C GLN A 345 -28.16 33.25 -3.65
N MET A 346 -26.91 32.98 -3.29
CA MET A 346 -26.47 31.71 -2.70
C MET A 346 -25.60 32.00 -1.49
N ALA A 347 -25.76 31.21 -0.44
CA ALA A 347 -24.96 31.35 0.77
C ALA A 347 -23.53 30.80 0.64
N GLY A 348 -23.26 30.03 -0.41
CA GLY A 348 -22.02 29.30 -0.65
C GLY A 348 -22.32 27.91 -1.21
N ILE A 349 -21.27 27.09 -1.34
CA ILE A 349 -21.37 25.66 -1.65
C ILE A 349 -21.06 24.88 -0.38
N ASP A 350 -21.87 23.87 -0.09
CA ASP A 350 -21.72 23.01 1.09
C ASP A 350 -20.91 21.75 0.78
N SER A 351 -21.25 21.09 -0.33
CA SER A 351 -20.55 19.90 -0.80
C SER A 351 -20.42 19.88 -2.33
N ILE A 352 -19.58 18.99 -2.82
CA ILE A 352 -19.46 18.68 -4.23
C ILE A 352 -19.79 17.22 -4.46
N ASP A 353 -20.55 16.96 -5.52
CA ASP A 353 -20.70 15.61 -6.04
C ASP A 353 -19.60 15.38 -7.07
N VAL A 354 -18.90 14.25 -6.92
CA VAL A 354 -17.73 13.89 -7.73
C VAL A 354 -17.87 12.49 -8.30
N THR A 355 -17.09 12.24 -9.34
CA THR A 355 -16.76 10.89 -9.80
C THR A 355 -15.36 10.54 -9.34
N THR A 356 -15.20 9.39 -8.69
CA THR A 356 -13.88 8.87 -8.31
C THR A 356 -13.21 8.16 -9.48
N ASN A 357 -11.88 8.12 -9.49
CA ASN A 357 -11.09 7.24 -10.35
C ASN A 357 -11.06 5.82 -9.77
N ASN A 358 -10.79 4.83 -10.64
CA ASN A 358 -10.34 3.54 -10.17
C ASN A 358 -8.88 3.66 -9.69
N TYR A 359 -8.66 3.62 -8.38
CA TYR A 359 -7.36 3.89 -7.77
C TYR A 359 -7.03 2.85 -6.69
N SER A 360 -5.84 2.25 -6.76
CA SER A 360 -5.32 1.37 -5.70
C SER A 360 -4.51 2.19 -4.71
N MET A 361 -4.85 2.06 -3.42
CA MET A 361 -4.15 2.68 -2.29
C MET A 361 -3.06 1.79 -1.71
N SER A 362 -2.94 0.56 -2.20
CA SER A 362 -2.07 -0.48 -1.63
C SER A 362 -0.61 -0.06 -1.55
N ASP A 363 -0.11 0.66 -2.57
CA ASP A 363 1.29 1.12 -2.62
C ASP A 363 1.62 2.19 -1.58
N GLY A 364 0.61 2.93 -1.08
CA GLY A 364 0.77 3.98 -0.08
C GLY A 364 0.71 3.49 1.36
N ILE A 365 0.43 2.20 1.58
CA ILE A 365 0.19 1.63 2.92
C ILE A 365 1.42 0.82 3.34
N GLU A 366 2.01 1.20 4.48
CA GLU A 366 3.10 0.43 5.09
C GLU A 366 2.55 -0.85 5.73
N MET A 367 2.96 -2.00 5.19
CA MET A 367 2.59 -3.32 5.71
C MET A 367 3.62 -3.84 6.73
N PRO A 368 3.19 -4.64 7.72
CA PRO A 368 4.10 -5.33 8.64
C PRO A 368 5.10 -6.22 7.90
N SER A 369 6.26 -6.46 8.51
CA SER A 369 7.07 -7.61 8.11
C SER A 369 6.27 -8.88 8.34
N MET A 370 6.24 -9.73 7.32
CA MET A 370 5.58 -11.03 7.34
C MET A 370 6.60 -12.17 7.43
N GLU A 371 7.86 -11.88 7.76
CA GLU A 371 8.89 -12.88 7.93
C GLU A 371 8.63 -13.70 9.21
N LEU A 372 8.89 -15.01 9.13
CA LEU A 372 8.98 -15.82 10.32
C LEU A 372 10.21 -15.38 11.13
N PRO A 373 10.11 -15.30 12.46
CA PRO A 373 11.28 -15.08 13.28
C PRO A 373 12.27 -16.22 13.09
N GLU A 374 13.57 -15.90 13.00
CA GLU A 374 14.61 -16.92 13.07
C GLU A 374 14.50 -17.63 14.43
N MET A 375 14.32 -18.95 14.40
CA MET A 375 14.35 -19.76 15.61
C MET A 375 15.82 -19.98 16.00
N ASP A 376 16.33 -19.16 16.91
CA ASP A 376 17.65 -19.41 17.51
C ASP A 376 17.59 -20.64 18.42
N MET A 377 18.00 -21.78 17.86
CA MET A 377 18.13 -23.05 18.55
C MET A 377 19.60 -23.47 18.69
N SER A 378 20.52 -22.50 18.62
CA SER A 378 21.96 -22.76 18.69
C SER A 378 22.39 -23.35 20.04
N GLU A 379 21.75 -22.91 21.15
CA GLU A 379 21.95 -23.50 22.48
C GLU A 379 21.58 -24.99 22.56
N GLN A 380 20.73 -25.45 21.64
CA GLN A 380 20.27 -26.83 21.53
C GLN A 380 21.02 -27.61 20.42
N GLY A 381 22.08 -27.03 19.85
CA GLY A 381 22.94 -27.66 18.84
C GLY A 381 22.41 -27.59 17.40
N ILE A 382 21.32 -26.87 17.16
CA ILE A 382 20.74 -26.68 15.82
C ILE A 382 21.31 -25.40 15.22
N SER A 383 22.06 -25.54 14.13
CA SER A 383 22.68 -24.42 13.41
C SER A 383 21.74 -23.75 12.41
N ARG A 384 20.75 -24.50 11.89
CA ARG A 384 19.76 -23.99 10.93
C ARG A 384 18.53 -24.89 10.90
N MET A 385 17.35 -24.30 10.74
CA MET A 385 16.11 -25.02 10.48
C MET A 385 15.40 -24.45 9.26
N GLU A 386 15.01 -25.32 8.34
CA GLU A 386 14.26 -24.97 7.15
C GLU A 386 12.90 -25.65 7.20
N ILE A 387 11.86 -24.88 7.50
CA ILE A 387 10.49 -25.38 7.63
C ILE A 387 9.84 -25.42 6.24
N TYR A 388 9.19 -26.51 5.87
CA TYR A 388 8.53 -26.64 4.56
C TYR A 388 7.02 -26.71 4.69
N ARG A 389 6.53 -27.52 5.64
CA ARG A 389 5.11 -27.76 5.87
C ARG A 389 4.88 -28.06 7.35
N ASN A 390 3.77 -27.57 7.88
CA ASN A 390 3.38 -27.79 9.27
C ASN A 390 1.88 -28.02 9.37
N VAL A 391 1.46 -28.64 10.46
CA VAL A 391 0.06 -28.68 10.90
C VAL A 391 -0.06 -27.89 12.19
N LEU A 392 -0.96 -26.93 12.23
CA LEU A 392 -1.23 -26.12 13.40
C LEU A 392 -1.91 -26.95 14.49
N ALA A 393 -1.38 -26.86 15.70
CA ALA A 393 -1.89 -27.56 16.87
C ALA A 393 -3.35 -27.22 17.17
N THR A 394 -4.00 -28.17 17.83
CA THR A 394 -5.39 -28.15 18.25
C THR A 394 -5.49 -28.26 19.77
N VAL A 395 -6.71 -28.11 20.29
CA VAL A 395 -7.00 -28.30 21.73
C VAL A 395 -6.70 -29.72 22.25
N ALA A 396 -6.47 -30.70 21.37
CA ALA A 396 -6.11 -32.05 21.74
C ALA A 396 -4.60 -32.21 22.01
N ASP A 397 -3.78 -31.25 21.55
CA ASP A 397 -2.33 -31.30 21.66
C ASP A 397 -1.88 -30.76 23.04
N LEU A 398 -0.87 -31.41 23.62
CA LEU A 398 -0.34 -31.05 24.93
C LEU A 398 0.34 -29.68 24.86
N GLY A 399 0.00 -28.78 25.79
CA GLY A 399 0.56 -27.43 25.84
C GLY A 399 -0.18 -26.39 25.00
N TYR A 400 -1.28 -26.76 24.32
CA TYR A 400 -2.08 -25.80 23.53
C TYR A 400 -2.76 -24.76 24.43
N GLU A 401 -2.55 -23.49 24.09
CA GLU A 401 -3.19 -22.35 24.73
C GLU A 401 -4.26 -21.69 23.84
N SER A 402 -5.29 -21.12 24.47
CA SER A 402 -6.49 -20.68 23.76
C SER A 402 -6.29 -19.48 22.81
N ASN A 403 -5.19 -18.73 22.94
CA ASN A 403 -4.81 -17.59 22.10
C ASN A 403 -3.92 -18.00 20.91
N GLN A 404 -3.40 -19.22 20.88
CA GLN A 404 -2.51 -19.71 19.82
C GLN A 404 -3.29 -20.05 18.54
N ASN A 405 -2.61 -19.94 17.40
CA ASN A 405 -3.14 -20.28 16.07
C ASN A 405 -4.38 -19.45 15.68
N LYS A 406 -4.40 -18.18 16.07
CA LYS A 406 -5.49 -17.25 15.76
C LYS A 406 -4.97 -15.99 15.10
N LEU A 407 -5.51 -15.68 13.93
CA LEU A 407 -5.34 -14.38 13.29
C LEU A 407 -6.57 -13.52 13.59
N ILE A 408 -6.36 -12.37 14.23
CA ILE A 408 -7.42 -11.44 14.61
C ILE A 408 -7.30 -10.19 13.75
N ILE A 409 -8.34 -9.92 12.98
CA ILE A 409 -8.55 -8.66 12.28
C ILE A 409 -9.60 -7.86 13.05
N SER A 410 -9.28 -6.63 13.41
CA SER A 410 -10.20 -5.73 14.12
C SER A 410 -10.06 -4.30 13.62
N ASP A 411 -11.06 -3.46 13.91
CA ASP A 411 -11.12 -2.07 13.42
C ASP A 411 -10.90 -1.93 11.91
N LEU A 412 -11.27 -2.97 11.13
CA LEU A 412 -11.25 -2.92 9.68
C LEU A 412 -12.40 -2.03 9.22
N ARG A 413 -12.11 -0.79 8.82
CA ARG A 413 -13.14 0.17 8.41
C ARG A 413 -12.61 1.16 7.39
N ASN A 414 -13.58 1.75 6.71
CA ASN A 414 -13.43 2.88 5.82
C ASN A 414 -14.19 4.06 6.42
N THR A 415 -13.56 5.23 6.55
CA THR A 415 -14.28 6.46 6.93
C THR A 415 -14.38 7.47 5.79
N LEU A 416 -13.84 7.16 4.61
CA LEU A 416 -13.93 8.00 3.41
C LEU A 416 -15.37 8.08 2.88
N PRO A 417 -15.75 9.16 2.17
CA PRO A 417 -17.11 9.38 1.67
C PRO A 417 -17.46 8.52 0.43
N PHE A 418 -16.69 7.47 0.14
CA PHE A 418 -16.89 6.57 -0.99
C PHE A 418 -16.53 5.13 -0.60
N ASP A 419 -17.12 4.14 -1.28
CA ASP A 419 -16.90 2.73 -0.99
C ASP A 419 -15.49 2.29 -1.39
N MET A 420 -14.91 1.31 -0.67
CA MET A 420 -13.61 0.71 -1.00
C MET A 420 -13.69 -0.81 -1.10
N ASN A 421 -13.03 -1.39 -2.10
CA ASN A 421 -12.82 -2.83 -2.20
C ASN A 421 -11.58 -3.21 -1.38
N PHE A 422 -11.76 -4.12 -0.43
CA PHE A 422 -10.69 -4.64 0.42
C PHE A 422 -10.47 -6.13 0.15
N LEU A 423 -9.22 -6.50 -0.11
CA LEU A 423 -8.75 -7.86 -0.24
C LEU A 423 -7.56 -8.10 0.70
N MET A 424 -7.68 -9.13 1.53
CA MET A 424 -6.59 -9.71 2.30
C MET A 424 -6.71 -11.22 2.14
N ASP A 425 -5.65 -11.89 1.66
CA ASP A 425 -5.68 -13.32 1.38
C ASP A 425 -4.31 -13.97 1.66
N PHE A 426 -4.20 -14.64 2.81
CA PHE A 426 -2.99 -15.38 3.18
C PHE A 426 -2.94 -16.71 2.45
N GLN A 427 -1.96 -16.87 1.55
CA GLN A 427 -1.88 -18.04 0.67
C GLN A 427 -1.28 -19.29 1.34
N ASN A 428 -0.52 -19.13 2.42
CA ASN A 428 0.20 -20.24 3.06
C ASN A 428 -0.70 -21.17 3.89
N PHE A 429 -1.88 -20.70 4.28
CA PHE A 429 -2.81 -21.46 5.13
C PHE A 429 -3.79 -22.27 4.29
N SER A 430 -3.76 -23.59 4.46
CA SER A 430 -4.74 -24.50 3.88
C SER A 430 -5.73 -24.97 4.96
N PRO A 431 -7.01 -24.60 4.86
CA PRO A 431 -8.00 -24.92 5.88
C PRO A 431 -8.33 -26.41 5.92
N THR A 432 -8.74 -26.89 7.09
CA THR A 432 -9.39 -28.21 7.22
C THR A 432 -10.74 -28.21 6.52
N GLN A 433 -11.36 -29.38 6.33
CA GLN A 433 -12.66 -29.49 5.67
C GLN A 433 -13.72 -28.64 6.38
N GLY A 434 -14.27 -27.64 5.66
CA GLY A 434 -15.26 -26.70 6.20
C GLY A 434 -14.66 -25.50 6.96
N GLY A 435 -13.34 -25.40 7.04
CA GLY A 435 -12.64 -24.24 7.57
C GLY A 435 -12.69 -23.03 6.63
N ASP A 436 -12.55 -21.84 7.20
CA ASP A 436 -12.44 -20.56 6.51
C ASP A 436 -11.06 -20.43 5.86
N SER A 437 -11.01 -20.20 4.54
CA SER A 437 -9.77 -19.77 3.87
C SER A 437 -9.39 -18.40 4.43
N VAL A 438 -8.19 -18.23 4.99
CA VAL A 438 -7.74 -17.05 5.75
C VAL A 438 -7.72 -15.78 4.88
N LYS A 439 -8.93 -15.31 4.57
CA LYS A 439 -9.25 -14.39 3.49
C LYS A 439 -10.41 -13.50 3.89
N ILE A 440 -10.29 -12.24 3.53
CA ILE A 440 -11.35 -11.24 3.55
C ILE A 440 -11.40 -10.64 2.16
N ASN A 441 -12.57 -10.70 1.53
CA ASN A 441 -12.88 -9.97 0.31
C ASN A 441 -14.21 -9.27 0.53
N LYS A 442 -14.17 -7.95 0.75
CA LYS A 442 -15.34 -7.18 1.17
C LYS A 442 -15.27 -5.75 0.65
N VAL A 443 -16.44 -5.20 0.31
CA VAL A 443 -16.63 -3.76 0.14
C VAL A 443 -16.82 -3.11 1.50
N LEU A 444 -15.99 -2.13 1.83
CA LEU A 444 -16.03 -1.32 3.04
C LEU A 444 -16.71 0.01 2.75
N LYS A 445 -17.82 0.25 3.45
CA LYS A 445 -18.60 1.48 3.37
C LYS A 445 -18.42 2.32 4.62
N GLN A 446 -18.56 3.64 4.49
CA GLN A 446 -18.50 4.56 5.63
C GLN A 446 -19.53 4.22 6.73
N GLU A 447 -20.72 3.79 6.32
CA GLU A 447 -21.86 3.49 7.18
C GLU A 447 -21.81 2.11 7.87
N ASP A 448 -20.95 1.20 7.41
CA ASP A 448 -20.86 -0.18 7.91
C ASP A 448 -20.21 -0.26 9.32
N GLY A 449 -19.51 0.79 9.74
CA GLY A 449 -18.74 0.82 10.98
C GLY A 449 -17.54 -0.15 10.96
N ALA A 450 -17.02 -0.48 12.13
CA ALA A 450 -15.85 -1.36 12.28
C ALA A 450 -16.18 -2.84 12.07
N TYR A 451 -15.49 -3.47 11.12
CA TYR A 451 -15.51 -4.92 10.93
C TYR A 451 -14.43 -5.60 11.78
N ALA A 452 -14.76 -6.78 12.32
CA ALA A 452 -13.82 -7.64 13.01
C ALA A 452 -14.05 -9.11 12.63
N LYS A 453 -12.96 -9.86 12.49
CA LYS A 453 -12.97 -11.29 12.22
C LYS A 453 -11.80 -11.96 12.92
N THR A 454 -12.08 -13.05 13.60
CA THR A 454 -11.06 -13.96 14.14
C THR A 454 -11.05 -15.22 13.30
N PHE A 455 -9.92 -15.50 12.67
CA PHE A 455 -9.65 -16.76 12.01
C PHE A 455 -9.08 -17.73 13.04
N ASP A 456 -9.83 -18.77 13.34
CA ASP A 456 -9.38 -19.88 14.18
C ASP A 456 -8.76 -20.95 13.27
N MET A 457 -7.43 -21.08 13.31
CA MET A 457 -6.65 -21.86 12.37
C MET A 457 -6.20 -23.22 12.94
N LYS A 458 -6.81 -23.67 14.05
CA LYS A 458 -6.51 -25.00 14.63
C LYS A 458 -6.63 -26.10 13.56
N GLY A 459 -5.58 -26.92 13.46
CA GLY A 459 -5.51 -28.05 12.53
C GLY A 459 -5.26 -27.67 11.07
N TYR A 460 -5.10 -26.38 10.75
CA TYR A 460 -4.79 -25.96 9.38
C TYR A 460 -3.38 -26.39 9.01
N THR A 461 -3.15 -26.65 7.72
CA THR A 461 -1.80 -26.83 7.20
C THR A 461 -1.20 -25.46 6.90
N LEU A 462 0.04 -25.24 7.30
CA LEU A 462 0.83 -24.05 6.97
C LEU A 462 2.05 -24.49 6.13
N GLN A 463 2.18 -23.98 4.91
CA GLN A 463 3.29 -24.37 4.02
C GLN A 463 3.74 -23.24 3.10
N SER A 464 4.94 -23.41 2.54
CA SER A 464 5.42 -22.58 1.44
C SER A 464 4.48 -22.66 0.22
N ILE A 465 4.34 -21.56 -0.52
CA ILE A 465 3.62 -21.55 -1.80
C ILE A 465 4.49 -21.97 -2.99
N ALA A 466 5.77 -22.26 -2.75
CA ALA A 466 6.64 -22.81 -3.77
C ALA A 466 6.02 -24.10 -4.33
N GLY A 467 6.15 -24.28 -5.65
CA GLY A 467 5.69 -25.50 -6.30
C GLY A 467 6.42 -26.73 -5.78
N ASP A 468 5.88 -27.89 -6.16
CA ASP A 468 6.52 -29.20 -6.03
C ASP A 468 6.88 -29.64 -7.45
N SER A 469 8.08 -29.29 -7.90
CA SER A 469 8.50 -29.48 -9.29
C SER A 469 8.98 -30.90 -9.57
N ASP A 470 9.45 -31.61 -8.55
CA ASP A 470 9.91 -33.00 -8.64
C ASP A 470 8.83 -34.02 -8.23
N ASN A 471 7.67 -33.54 -7.79
CA ASN A 471 6.47 -34.29 -7.47
C ASN A 471 6.70 -35.28 -6.31
N ASP A 472 7.51 -34.88 -5.33
CA ASP A 472 7.83 -35.65 -4.13
C ASP A 472 6.82 -35.45 -2.97
N GLY A 473 5.87 -34.52 -3.15
CA GLY A 473 4.84 -34.18 -2.19
C GLY A 473 5.22 -33.08 -1.20
N TRP A 474 6.38 -32.44 -1.37
CA TRP A 474 6.89 -31.34 -0.56
C TRP A 474 7.12 -30.08 -1.39
N PRO A 475 7.05 -28.88 -0.78
CA PRO A 475 7.44 -27.66 -1.48
C PRO A 475 8.93 -27.64 -1.80
N ASP A 476 9.30 -27.14 -2.99
CA ASP A 476 10.69 -27.00 -3.43
C ASP A 476 11.52 -25.99 -2.60
N SER A 477 10.90 -25.22 -1.71
CA SER A 477 11.57 -24.17 -0.93
C SER A 477 10.96 -23.99 0.45
N ALA A 478 11.83 -23.69 1.41
CA ALA A 478 11.44 -23.46 2.79
C ALA A 478 10.53 -22.24 2.93
N PHE A 479 9.58 -22.32 3.85
CA PHE A 479 8.68 -21.27 4.28
C PHE A 479 9.44 -20.30 5.20
N SER A 480 9.75 -19.10 4.67
CA SER A 480 10.46 -18.04 5.40
C SER A 480 9.58 -16.84 5.74
N SER A 481 8.50 -16.60 5.00
CA SER A 481 7.60 -15.46 5.19
C SER A 481 6.18 -15.79 4.73
N PHE A 482 5.18 -15.14 5.31
CA PHE A 482 3.80 -15.24 4.82
C PHE A 482 3.61 -14.50 3.50
N ASP A 483 3.06 -15.22 2.53
CA ASP A 483 2.57 -14.73 1.25
C ASP A 483 1.17 -14.17 1.43
N LEU A 484 1.11 -12.84 1.55
CA LEU A 484 -0.13 -12.09 1.67
C LEU A 484 -0.45 -11.39 0.35
N VAL A 485 -1.59 -11.74 -0.26
CA VAL A 485 -2.19 -10.91 -1.31
C VAL A 485 -3.06 -9.86 -0.63
N PHE A 486 -2.61 -8.60 -0.70
CA PHE A 486 -3.28 -7.45 -0.11
C PHE A 486 -3.61 -6.42 -1.20
N ASP A 487 -4.87 -5.97 -1.24
CA ASP A 487 -5.27 -4.89 -2.13
C ASP A 487 -6.38 -4.04 -1.52
N ILE A 488 -6.25 -2.73 -1.67
CA ILE A 488 -7.25 -1.74 -1.29
C ILE A 488 -7.46 -0.83 -2.49
N ALA A 489 -8.65 -0.89 -3.06
CA ALA A 489 -8.97 -0.13 -4.27
C ALA A 489 -10.27 0.66 -4.11
N ILE A 490 -10.23 1.92 -4.51
CA ILE A 490 -11.40 2.78 -4.67
C ILE A 490 -11.90 2.56 -6.10
N PRO A 491 -13.09 2.00 -6.31
CA PRO A 491 -13.67 1.89 -7.65
C PRO A 491 -14.19 3.25 -8.14
N GLU A 492 -14.38 3.35 -9.46
CA GLU A 492 -15.11 4.47 -10.07
C GLU A 492 -16.57 4.45 -9.59
N GLN A 493 -16.98 5.52 -8.92
CA GLN A 493 -18.32 5.70 -8.38
C GLN A 493 -18.64 7.19 -8.19
N LYS A 494 -19.91 7.48 -7.88
CA LYS A 494 -20.34 8.82 -7.47
C LYS A 494 -20.24 8.95 -5.95
N ALA A 495 -19.75 10.08 -5.48
CA ALA A 495 -19.63 10.39 -4.05
C ALA A 495 -19.87 11.87 -3.78
N SER A 496 -20.26 12.22 -2.56
CA SER A 496 -20.41 13.62 -2.14
C SER A 496 -19.35 13.96 -1.10
N ILE A 497 -18.63 15.06 -1.32
CA ILE A 497 -17.51 15.50 -0.49
C ILE A 497 -17.84 16.88 0.12
N PRO A 498 -17.81 17.03 1.45
CA PRO A 498 -17.99 18.35 2.07
C PRO A 498 -16.83 19.29 1.72
N LEU A 499 -17.13 20.58 1.55
CA LEU A 499 -16.14 21.63 1.26
C LEU A 499 -15.74 22.45 2.49
N ASP A 500 -16.05 21.97 3.69
CA ASP A 500 -15.77 22.65 4.95
C ASP A 500 -14.30 22.50 5.43
N GLY A 501 -13.47 21.79 4.67
CA GLY A 501 -12.09 21.48 5.00
C GLY A 501 -11.92 20.39 6.05
N SER A 502 -13.02 19.75 6.49
CA SER A 502 -12.92 18.56 7.35
C SER A 502 -12.21 17.41 6.61
N PRO A 503 -11.40 16.61 7.31
CA PRO A 503 -10.71 15.49 6.68
C PRO A 503 -11.68 14.54 5.99
N LEU A 504 -11.29 14.03 4.81
CA LEU A 504 -12.13 13.10 4.06
C LEU A 504 -12.28 11.77 4.80
N GLY A 505 -11.26 11.37 5.56
CA GLY A 505 -11.25 10.13 6.32
C GLY A 505 -9.99 9.31 6.05
N GLU A 506 -10.01 8.07 6.51
CA GLU A 506 -8.92 7.11 6.39
C GLU A 506 -9.45 5.67 6.29
N PHE A 507 -8.56 4.79 5.85
CA PHE A 507 -8.68 3.35 6.04
C PHE A 507 -7.94 2.96 7.32
N THR A 508 -8.53 2.09 8.14
CA THR A 508 -7.85 1.50 9.31
C THR A 508 -8.07 -0.01 9.37
N MET A 509 -7.10 -0.73 9.92
CA MET A 509 -7.16 -2.14 10.25
C MET A 509 -6.12 -2.50 11.32
N ASN A 510 -6.50 -3.26 12.33
CA ASN A 510 -5.58 -3.89 13.27
C ASN A 510 -5.43 -5.37 12.93
N MET A 511 -4.19 -5.81 12.81
CA MET A 511 -3.84 -7.21 12.55
C MET A 511 -3.03 -7.76 13.72
N VAL A 512 -3.50 -8.85 14.31
CA VAL A 512 -2.85 -9.52 15.44
C VAL A 512 -2.71 -11.02 15.18
N LEU A 513 -1.49 -11.53 15.29
CA LEU A 513 -1.12 -12.94 15.31
C LEU A 513 0.02 -13.10 16.32
N ASP A 514 -0.29 -13.62 17.51
CA ASP A 514 0.66 -13.69 18.62
C ASP A 514 1.62 -14.88 18.48
N GLU A 515 1.08 -16.10 18.46
CA GLU A 515 1.85 -17.34 18.52
C GLU A 515 1.30 -18.41 17.59
N LEU A 516 2.21 -19.12 16.93
CA LEU A 516 1.92 -20.34 16.20
C LEU A 516 2.44 -21.54 16.99
N MET A 517 1.55 -22.52 17.20
CA MET A 517 1.90 -23.81 17.78
C MET A 517 1.63 -24.89 16.74
N PHE A 518 2.57 -25.83 16.60
CA PHE A 518 2.50 -26.91 15.64
C PHE A 518 2.24 -28.25 16.32
N SER A 519 1.34 -29.06 15.76
CA SER A 519 1.20 -30.48 16.12
C SER A 519 2.16 -31.35 15.31
N GLU A 520 2.50 -30.92 14.10
CA GLU A 520 3.43 -31.58 13.20
C GLU A 520 4.29 -30.54 12.48
N ILE A 521 5.60 -30.78 12.42
CA ILE A 521 6.59 -29.94 11.73
C ILE A 521 7.32 -30.82 10.72
N GLY A 522 7.25 -30.41 9.45
CA GLY A 522 8.04 -30.95 8.37
C GLY A 522 9.15 -29.96 8.00
N ALA A 523 10.37 -30.26 8.43
CA ALA A 523 11.51 -29.38 8.30
C ALA A 523 12.82 -30.15 8.10
N ASN A 524 13.81 -29.48 7.49
CA ASN A 524 15.21 -29.91 7.54
C ASN A 524 15.89 -29.27 8.75
N ILE A 525 16.53 -30.09 9.57
CA ILE A 525 17.27 -29.64 10.76
C ILE A 525 18.76 -29.87 10.50
N TYR A 526 19.53 -28.80 10.58
CA TYR A 526 20.98 -28.84 10.46
C TYR A 526 21.57 -28.73 11.85
N MET A 527 22.36 -29.72 12.23
CA MET A 527 23.06 -29.76 13.50
C MET A 527 24.53 -30.01 13.23
N GLN A 528 25.39 -29.32 13.97
CA GLN A 528 26.78 -29.73 14.08
C GLN A 528 26.86 -30.73 15.22
N MET A 529 27.38 -31.93 14.95
CA MET A 529 27.62 -32.87 16.05
C MET A 529 28.60 -32.23 17.03
N PRO A 530 28.33 -32.28 18.34
CA PRO A 530 29.21 -31.73 19.36
C PRO A 530 30.47 -32.59 19.43
N ALA A 531 31.43 -32.28 18.59
CA ALA A 531 32.75 -32.88 18.59
C ALA A 531 33.77 -31.75 18.53
N ASP A 532 34.57 -31.61 19.59
CA ASP A 532 35.87 -30.99 19.42
C ASP A 532 36.61 -31.76 18.32
N PRO A 533 37.34 -31.09 17.40
CA PRO A 533 38.18 -31.78 16.44
C PRO A 533 39.05 -32.79 17.18
N THR A 534 38.79 -34.09 16.95
CA THR A 534 39.58 -35.13 17.57
C THR A 534 40.90 -35.20 16.82
N GLU A 535 41.89 -34.48 17.32
CA GLU A 535 43.27 -34.60 16.84
C GLU A 535 43.84 -35.92 17.34
N GLN A 536 44.34 -36.72 16.40
CA GLN A 536 44.93 -37.99 16.70
C GLN A 536 46.30 -38.11 16.05
N GLU A 537 47.32 -38.30 16.88
CA GLU A 537 48.66 -38.58 16.38
C GLU A 537 48.69 -39.98 15.73
N PHE A 538 49.25 -40.04 14.54
CA PHE A 538 49.48 -41.30 13.87
C PHE A 538 50.41 -42.19 14.72
N PRO A 539 50.15 -43.50 14.89
CA PRO A 539 50.91 -44.34 15.82
C PRO A 539 52.43 -44.25 15.60
N PRO A 540 53.23 -44.10 16.68
CA PRO A 540 54.68 -44.00 16.57
C PRO A 540 55.28 -45.22 15.85
N GLY A 541 56.11 -44.99 14.83
CA GLY A 541 56.76 -46.05 14.05
C GLY A 541 56.15 -46.32 12.67
N PHE A 542 55.04 -45.66 12.32
CA PHE A 542 54.43 -45.74 10.99
C PHE A 542 54.79 -44.57 10.05
N THR A 543 55.62 -43.62 10.50
CA THR A 543 56.09 -42.51 9.67
C THR A 543 56.85 -43.03 8.43
N GLY A 544 56.28 -42.86 7.24
CA GLY A 544 56.83 -43.35 5.96
C GLY A 544 56.30 -44.71 5.50
N ALA A 545 55.38 -45.34 6.24
CA ALA A 545 54.66 -46.53 5.80
C ALA A 545 53.35 -46.13 5.10
N ILE A 546 53.10 -46.69 3.91
CA ILE A 546 51.83 -46.49 3.19
C ILE A 546 50.97 -47.74 3.41
N PRO A 547 49.88 -47.66 4.19
CA PRO A 547 48.98 -48.79 4.36
C PRO A 547 48.15 -48.98 3.08
N THR A 548 48.42 -50.03 2.31
CA THR A 548 47.71 -50.28 1.02
C THR A 548 46.34 -50.93 1.19
N GLU A 549 46.01 -51.44 2.38
CA GLU A 549 44.77 -52.15 2.69
C GLU A 549 44.14 -51.67 4.01
N ALA A 550 44.38 -50.42 4.40
CA ALA A 550 43.75 -49.87 5.60
C ALA A 550 42.22 -49.77 5.44
N MET A 551 41.52 -50.02 6.55
CA MET A 551 40.09 -49.82 6.69
C MET A 551 39.82 -49.09 7.99
N ILE A 552 39.05 -48.00 7.92
CA ILE A 552 38.53 -47.30 9.10
C ILE A 552 37.04 -47.61 9.19
N GLU A 553 36.62 -48.14 10.33
CA GLU A 553 35.20 -48.41 10.63
C GLU A 553 34.72 -47.41 11.67
N ILE A 554 33.63 -46.72 11.37
CA ILE A 554 32.96 -45.81 12.29
C ILE A 554 31.57 -46.40 12.55
N ILE A 555 31.29 -46.67 13.83
CA ILE A 555 30.05 -47.29 14.25
C ILE A 555 29.17 -46.24 14.90
N PHE A 556 28.05 -45.93 14.26
CA PHE A 556 27.02 -45.07 14.79
C PHE A 556 25.87 -45.89 15.36
N LYS A 557 25.44 -45.54 16.56
CA LYS A 557 24.24 -46.07 17.21
C LYS A 557 23.22 -44.94 17.26
N ASN A 558 22.10 -45.12 16.58
CA ASN A 558 21.09 -44.09 16.42
C ASN A 558 19.78 -44.50 17.10
N GLN A 559 19.24 -43.60 17.92
CA GLN A 559 17.93 -43.73 18.57
C GLN A 559 16.94 -42.67 18.03
N ILE A 560 17.37 -41.81 17.12
CA ILE A 560 16.53 -40.79 16.49
C ILE A 560 15.67 -41.48 15.43
N GLY A 561 14.36 -41.46 15.62
CA GLY A 561 13.35 -42.01 14.71
C GLY A 561 13.09 -41.16 13.45
N LEU A 562 14.03 -40.30 13.04
CA LEU A 562 13.93 -39.45 11.86
C LEU A 562 15.05 -39.79 10.86
N PRO A 563 14.83 -39.58 9.54
CA PRO A 563 15.90 -39.73 8.55
C PRO A 563 17.08 -38.80 8.84
N ILE A 564 18.29 -39.33 8.79
CA ILE A 564 19.53 -38.58 9.02
C ILE A 564 20.43 -38.68 7.80
N GLN A 565 20.93 -37.53 7.35
CA GLN A 565 22.06 -37.41 6.44
C GLN A 565 23.23 -36.82 7.21
N MET A 566 24.44 -37.31 6.92
CA MET A 566 25.65 -36.85 7.60
C MET A 566 26.75 -36.56 6.60
N LEU A 567 27.36 -35.39 6.73
CA LEU A 567 28.62 -35.07 6.06
C LEU A 567 29.75 -35.13 7.09
N MET A 568 30.73 -35.99 6.83
CA MET A 568 31.96 -36.05 7.61
C MET A 568 33.14 -35.55 6.78
N GLU A 569 33.98 -34.73 7.41
CA GLU A 569 35.14 -34.11 6.78
C GLU A 569 36.43 -34.64 7.43
N PHE A 570 37.21 -35.43 6.68
CA PHE A 570 38.54 -35.85 7.13
C PHE A 570 39.61 -34.95 6.51
N LYS A 571 40.41 -34.30 7.36
CA LYS A 571 41.48 -33.39 6.97
C LYS A 571 42.79 -33.89 7.57
N GLY A 572 43.79 -34.16 6.73
CA GLY A 572 45.15 -34.51 7.17
C GLY A 572 46.15 -33.46 6.69
N TYR A 573 47.02 -32.98 7.58
CA TYR A 573 48.07 -32.04 7.26
C TYR A 573 49.44 -32.72 7.36
N ASN A 574 50.22 -32.71 6.29
CA ASN A 574 51.57 -33.29 6.33
C ASN A 574 52.58 -32.34 7.01
N SER A 575 53.82 -32.78 7.18
CA SER A 575 54.90 -31.98 7.81
C SER A 575 55.26 -30.68 7.08
N LEU A 576 54.78 -30.49 5.85
CA LEU A 576 54.94 -29.27 5.04
C LEU A 576 53.71 -28.35 5.13
N GLY A 577 52.67 -28.76 5.85
CA GLY A 577 51.40 -28.07 5.98
C GLY A 577 50.45 -28.27 4.79
N GLU A 578 50.69 -29.24 3.91
CA GLU A 578 49.79 -29.54 2.79
C GLU A 578 48.60 -30.37 3.27
N LEU A 579 47.39 -29.97 2.83
CA LEU A 579 46.13 -30.60 3.19
C LEU A 579 45.79 -31.76 2.24
N THR A 580 45.50 -32.93 2.80
CA THR A 580 44.74 -34.00 2.15
C THR A 580 43.33 -34.04 2.72
N TYR A 581 42.33 -34.02 1.85
CA TYR A 581 40.93 -33.90 2.24
C TYR A 581 40.10 -35.06 1.70
N VAL A 582 39.36 -35.74 2.58
CA VAL A 582 38.45 -36.85 2.21
C VAL A 582 37.04 -36.49 2.70
N PRO A 583 36.15 -36.04 1.80
CA PRO A 583 34.75 -35.85 2.12
C PRO A 583 34.03 -37.20 2.16
N VAL A 584 33.28 -37.46 3.23
CA VAL A 584 32.45 -38.65 3.37
C VAL A 584 31.00 -38.23 3.51
N ASN A 585 30.22 -38.44 2.44
CA ASN A 585 28.78 -38.18 2.44
C ASN A 585 28.02 -39.46 2.78
N ILE A 586 27.22 -39.40 3.84
CA ILE A 586 26.33 -40.47 4.29
C ILE A 586 24.91 -40.02 4.00
N ASP A 587 24.35 -40.58 2.93
CA ASP A 587 23.01 -40.26 2.45
C ASP A 587 21.91 -40.95 3.25
N THR A 588 22.23 -42.01 4.00
CA THR A 588 21.25 -42.74 4.81
C THR A 588 21.91 -43.37 6.03
N MET A 589 21.29 -43.18 7.19
CA MET A 589 21.63 -43.88 8.44
C MET A 589 20.49 -44.79 8.88
N GLY A 590 20.82 -45.78 9.71
CA GLY A 590 19.84 -46.65 10.35
C GLY A 590 18.89 -45.88 11.25
N ILE A 591 17.60 -46.21 11.15
CA ILE A 591 16.51 -45.65 11.94
C ILE A 591 15.97 -46.78 12.82
N PRO A 592 15.74 -46.55 14.13
CA PRO A 592 15.13 -47.56 14.99
C PRO A 592 13.73 -47.93 14.47
N LEU A 593 13.33 -49.19 14.68
CA LEU A 593 12.04 -49.71 14.21
C LEU A 593 10.86 -49.15 15.02
N THR A 594 11.13 -48.74 16.25
CA THR A 594 10.16 -48.22 17.22
C THR A 594 10.68 -46.94 17.86
N ASN A 595 9.76 -46.16 18.42
CA ASN A 595 10.09 -44.92 19.16
C ASN A 595 10.45 -45.19 20.64
N GLU A 596 10.72 -46.44 21.01
CA GLU A 596 11.09 -46.79 22.37
C GLU A 596 12.55 -46.40 22.63
N SER A 597 12.83 -45.77 23.77
CA SER A 597 14.18 -45.33 24.16
C SER A 597 15.23 -46.45 24.25
N SER A 598 14.81 -47.72 24.23
CA SER A 598 15.69 -48.89 24.20
C SER A 598 16.01 -49.38 22.79
N ASP A 599 15.27 -48.93 21.77
CA ASP A 599 15.49 -49.34 20.38
C ASP A 599 16.63 -48.52 19.78
N THR A 600 17.55 -49.19 19.10
CA THR A 600 18.78 -48.56 18.62
C THR A 600 19.22 -49.24 17.33
N ALA A 601 19.15 -48.49 16.23
CA ALA A 601 19.71 -48.92 14.97
C ALA A 601 21.23 -48.72 14.97
N MET A 602 21.96 -49.59 14.27
CA MET A 602 23.40 -49.50 14.14
C MET A 602 23.78 -49.27 12.68
N THR A 603 24.65 -48.28 12.44
CA THR A 603 25.22 -47.99 11.13
C THR A 603 26.73 -48.13 11.21
N VAL A 604 27.32 -48.96 10.35
CA VAL A 604 28.78 -49.13 10.24
C VAL A 604 29.22 -48.48 8.93
N ILE A 605 30.12 -47.52 9.04
CA ILE A 605 30.71 -46.80 7.90
C ILE A 605 32.16 -47.26 7.77
N ALA A 606 32.44 -48.02 6.72
CA ALA A 606 33.77 -48.53 6.44
C ALA A 606 34.42 -47.72 5.29
N LEU A 607 35.53 -47.05 5.57
CA LEU A 607 36.33 -46.31 4.61
C LEU A 607 37.55 -47.16 4.22
N ASN A 608 37.75 -47.41 2.93
CA ASN A 608 38.93 -48.14 2.43
C ASN A 608 39.31 -47.70 1.00
N LYS A 609 40.21 -48.44 0.33
CA LYS A 609 40.65 -48.16 -1.04
C LYS A 609 39.54 -48.19 -2.10
N LEU A 610 38.44 -48.91 -1.82
CA LEU A 610 37.29 -49.04 -2.71
C LEU A 610 36.29 -47.89 -2.51
N GLY A 611 36.46 -47.05 -1.48
CA GLY A 611 35.59 -45.92 -1.16
C GLY A 611 34.92 -46.09 0.20
N THR A 612 33.66 -45.63 0.29
CA THR A 612 32.85 -45.64 1.52
C THR A 612 31.79 -46.72 1.44
N THR A 613 31.78 -47.64 2.40
CA THR A 613 30.73 -48.66 2.54
C THR A 613 29.87 -48.35 3.75
N ILE A 614 28.56 -48.23 3.55
CA ILE A 614 27.55 -47.99 4.58
C ILE A 614 26.80 -49.30 4.80
N SER A 615 26.82 -49.83 6.02
CA SER A 615 26.06 -51.03 6.42
C SER A 615 25.10 -50.68 7.55
N ILE A 616 23.81 -50.95 7.38
CA ILE A 616 22.77 -50.65 8.36
C ILE A 616 22.24 -51.95 8.96
N TYR A 617 22.04 -51.94 10.27
CA TYR A 617 21.47 -53.00 11.08
C TYR A 617 20.25 -52.42 11.80
N GLU A 618 19.14 -53.15 11.79
CA GLU A 618 17.89 -52.69 12.42
C GLU A 618 18.03 -52.65 13.95
N SER A 619 18.86 -53.54 14.52
CA SER A 619 19.23 -53.58 15.93
C SER A 619 20.74 -53.77 16.11
N VAL A 620 21.27 -53.31 17.24
CA VAL A 620 22.65 -53.58 17.69
C VAL A 620 22.94 -55.07 17.91
N GLU A 621 21.91 -55.91 18.06
CA GLU A 621 22.05 -57.36 18.25
C GLU A 621 22.09 -58.16 16.93
N ASP A 622 21.83 -57.50 15.79
CA ASP A 622 21.75 -58.17 14.50
C ASP A 622 23.13 -58.64 14.01
N SER A 623 23.20 -59.89 13.56
CA SER A 623 24.43 -60.47 13.02
C SER A 623 24.69 -60.14 11.54
N LEU A 624 23.68 -59.63 10.82
CA LEU A 624 23.75 -59.32 9.39
C LEU A 624 23.10 -57.97 9.10
N PRO A 625 23.66 -57.16 8.18
CA PRO A 625 23.07 -55.89 7.82
C PRO A 625 21.78 -56.08 7.01
N SER A 626 20.77 -55.26 7.28
CA SER A 626 19.55 -55.17 6.48
C SER A 626 19.78 -54.41 5.16
N PHE A 627 20.76 -53.51 5.15
CA PHE A 627 21.13 -52.72 3.99
C PHE A 627 22.65 -52.54 3.90
N THR A 628 23.20 -52.58 2.69
CA THR A 628 24.61 -52.31 2.43
C THR A 628 24.80 -51.61 1.10
N LYS A 629 25.60 -50.55 1.10
CA LYS A 629 25.90 -49.73 -0.08
C LYS A 629 27.38 -49.38 -0.09
N THR A 630 28.05 -49.56 -1.23
CA THR A 630 29.44 -49.11 -1.42
C THR A 630 29.49 -48.05 -2.49
N GLU A 631 29.96 -46.86 -2.12
CA GLU A 631 30.21 -45.74 -3.02
C GLU A 631 31.70 -45.63 -3.30
N GLY A 632 32.06 -45.72 -4.58
CA GLY A 632 33.44 -45.56 -5.03
C GLY A 632 33.94 -44.12 -4.83
N PRO A 633 35.26 -43.90 -4.69
CA PRO A 633 35.80 -42.55 -4.68
C PRO A 633 35.49 -41.84 -6.02
N CYS A 634 35.17 -40.55 -5.96
CA CYS A 634 35.01 -39.77 -7.18
C CYS A 634 36.35 -39.64 -7.94
N ASP A 635 36.32 -39.38 -9.24
CA ASP A 635 37.51 -39.34 -10.12
C ASP A 635 38.63 -38.39 -9.63
N THR A 636 38.28 -37.39 -8.80
CA THR A 636 39.19 -36.39 -8.23
C THR A 636 39.29 -36.43 -6.71
N CYS A 637 38.61 -37.37 -6.04
CA CYS A 637 38.54 -37.44 -4.59
C CYS A 637 39.68 -38.29 -4.03
N SER A 638 40.30 -37.83 -2.95
CA SER A 638 41.21 -38.66 -2.16
C SER A 638 40.41 -39.74 -1.41
N THR A 639 40.99 -40.92 -1.30
CA THR A 639 40.50 -42.00 -0.43
C THR A 639 41.10 -41.87 0.97
N ILE A 640 40.59 -42.66 1.91
CA ILE A 640 41.24 -42.76 3.22
C ILE A 640 42.68 -43.27 3.12
N ILE A 641 43.00 -44.07 2.10
CA ILE A 641 44.37 -44.53 1.85
C ILE A 641 45.27 -43.37 1.46
N ASP A 642 44.78 -42.45 0.62
CA ASP A 642 45.53 -41.26 0.21
C ASP A 642 45.76 -40.31 1.41
N LEU A 643 44.74 -40.16 2.27
CA LEU A 643 44.87 -39.39 3.52
C LEU A 643 45.91 -39.99 4.46
N LEU A 644 45.91 -41.30 4.67
CA LEU A 644 46.92 -41.97 5.49
C LEU A 644 48.31 -41.95 4.82
N ALA A 645 48.38 -42.10 3.49
CA ALA A 645 49.61 -42.04 2.72
C ALA A 645 50.27 -40.64 2.73
N SER A 646 49.47 -39.59 2.97
CA SER A 646 49.98 -38.23 3.16
C SER A 646 50.88 -38.07 4.39
N ASN A 647 50.91 -39.07 5.29
CA ASN A 647 51.59 -39.03 6.59
C ASN A 647 51.21 -37.76 7.37
N PRO A 648 49.92 -37.63 7.75
CA PRO A 648 49.48 -36.49 8.54
C PRO A 648 50.21 -36.46 9.89
N VAL A 649 50.61 -35.27 10.35
CA VAL A 649 51.35 -35.04 11.60
C VAL A 649 50.56 -34.21 12.60
#